data_AF-K9Z7P0-F1
#
_entry.id   AF-K9Z7P0-F1
#
_cell.length_a   1.000
_cell.length_b   1.000
_cell.length_c   1.000
_cell.angle_alpha   90.00
_cell.angle_beta   90.00
_cell.angle_gamma   90.00
#
_symmetry.space_group_name_H-M   'P 1'
#
loop_
_entity.id
_entity.type
_entity.pdbx_description
1 polymer ?
#
loop_
_entity_poly.entity_id
_entity_poly.type
_entity_poly.pdbx_seq_one_letter_code
_entity_poly.pdbx_strand_id
1 'polypeptide(L)'
;MNENQLSIFDTNVVNDIKQINETLPSYIPQISYDLDSYTEAILISALASQSIIDSDNYLLSFLASNPKTKIILSSFNSPQLTRKLKKSKQQKQVEKPSLENKNNQVFYDNQQIGEIKLLYKPSIPGELQAKLAYLSTIDRFLEYLQTHYYSINLGETDYHIHIFIPAKYRLNIEQEWVKFVKKVLFSIEDKDNDKLPRLPQTFISMLKSITLAGRGFSTINVPIITQDQGIILASLYLAVFQQVKQRQDDRESLIKQLKKELNIDSLSEKERNSKEKELQKKEEMQKKEYKKYCEGFEKTFIKILTEHKSLFDEQDKINLQLQDASLNKRQINKLKKEKEKVGAKIIFSQDFVNQKTKLLENSGGNPFLFIVQDQKENQDKFAIINQLSKSFNRTATEQINSTRGDIFAQCLVEMYRLLENQTFETIPHSLLTEKSIITRVRSPGDDGNKFCYSCGVVLDKPQWRVARFMFERPSQRRQSSSSEDRPYICATCSVLAFASPLKVTDESIIIKLNAKNNNDIFQYKIKDYLRMLANKEMHLNSGHYLILTSDKTTGGDIASNKLGQVQYARAKIADIFPLEVLTDFDFCLVLQGSQQIKLESRHLIFIKGLMEGYAQKIIESGKEINSKLGDAIRYIEQDLPYLADYTLAKVFVNFRKTPNISLKNQILLEKTRKNYYQIMRENFMNSVQLKKQFTLYEDVASLTGLLYPFIQSFKKGAFSKEKPEDAKREVGKLIEKVNDGIIFHNYFCKYSYIKIVGEDEKRSITSVSFKKYPDNEFIYEQVKDLLENTDKLNISGREQKTEDLSTEYLTLYPDDIERAFNFFRQKYSSDKDWKTLTYHLELSIYARFPEQLQKSSKGDN
;
A
#
# COMPACT_ATOMS: atom_id res chain seq x y z
N MET A 1 -32.49 -28.94 26.69
CA MET A 1 -32.04 -30.33 26.49
C MET A 1 -31.16 -30.73 27.66
N ASN A 2 -31.31 -31.98 28.10
CA ASN A 2 -30.97 -32.57 29.40
C ASN A 2 -29.60 -32.23 30.03
N GLU A 3 -29.61 -32.10 31.36
CA GLU A 3 -28.51 -31.79 32.30
C GLU A 3 -27.43 -32.89 32.47
N ASN A 4 -27.30 -33.85 31.55
CA ASN A 4 -26.42 -35.03 31.72
C ASN A 4 -25.25 -35.13 30.70
N GLN A 5 -24.69 -34.01 30.24
CA GLN A 5 -23.47 -34.01 29.40
C GLN A 5 -22.40 -32.99 29.85
N LEU A 6 -22.31 -32.70 31.15
CA LEU A 6 -21.31 -31.80 31.75
C LEU A 6 -20.21 -32.55 32.51
N SER A 7 -19.61 -33.59 31.92
CA SER A 7 -18.54 -34.39 32.58
C SER A 7 -17.25 -34.55 31.76
N ILE A 8 -16.92 -33.64 30.83
CA ILE A 8 -15.65 -33.69 30.08
C ILE A 8 -14.84 -32.38 30.17
N PHE A 9 -15.02 -31.60 31.24
CA PHE A 9 -14.04 -30.57 31.58
C PHE A 9 -13.60 -30.80 33.02
N ASP A 10 -12.33 -31.17 33.14
CA ASP A 10 -11.61 -31.38 34.38
C ASP A 10 -11.86 -30.20 35.31
N THR A 11 -12.45 -30.47 36.48
CA THR A 11 -12.74 -29.45 37.51
C THR A 11 -11.46 -28.76 37.99
N ASN A 12 -10.32 -29.41 37.74
CA ASN A 12 -8.98 -28.87 37.93
C ASN A 12 -8.68 -27.70 36.99
N VAL A 13 -9.11 -27.70 35.73
CA VAL A 13 -8.84 -26.58 34.79
C VAL A 13 -9.60 -25.31 35.18
N VAL A 14 -10.82 -25.44 35.71
CA VAL A 14 -11.61 -24.28 36.17
C VAL A 14 -11.05 -23.70 37.46
N ASN A 15 -10.53 -24.56 38.35
CA ASN A 15 -9.84 -24.12 39.57
C ASN A 15 -8.46 -23.55 39.25
N ASP A 16 -7.72 -24.11 38.29
CA ASP A 16 -6.45 -23.57 37.81
C ASP A 16 -6.64 -22.21 37.15
N ILE A 17 -7.71 -21.99 36.37
CA ILE A 17 -8.03 -20.68 35.78
C ILE A 17 -8.44 -19.66 36.86
N LYS A 18 -9.13 -20.08 37.93
CA LYS A 18 -9.43 -19.20 39.07
C LYS A 18 -8.18 -18.89 39.89
N GLN A 19 -7.31 -19.87 40.11
CA GLN A 19 -6.06 -19.69 40.84
C GLN A 19 -5.09 -18.80 40.04
N ILE A 20 -4.99 -18.97 38.72
CA ILE A 20 -4.21 -18.08 37.82
C ILE A 20 -4.73 -16.64 37.84
N ASN A 21 -6.05 -16.43 37.96
CA ASN A 21 -6.63 -15.08 38.03
C ASN A 21 -6.47 -14.42 39.42
N GLU A 22 -6.31 -15.21 40.49
CA GLU A 22 -6.12 -14.69 41.85
C GLU A 22 -4.63 -14.55 42.25
N THR A 23 -3.71 -15.25 41.57
CA THR A 23 -2.27 -15.21 41.88
C THR A 23 -1.41 -14.48 40.85
N LEU A 24 -1.96 -13.79 39.85
CA LEU A 24 -1.17 -12.87 39.03
C LEU A 24 -0.80 -11.68 39.93
N PRO A 25 0.48 -11.52 40.34
CA PRO A 25 0.92 -10.22 40.79
C PRO A 25 0.66 -9.28 39.61
N SER A 26 0.43 -8.01 39.90
CA SER A 26 0.66 -6.92 38.95
C SER A 26 2.10 -7.00 38.43
N TYR A 27 2.38 -7.93 37.52
CA TYR A 27 3.65 -8.07 36.83
C TYR A 27 3.63 -6.99 35.77
N ILE A 28 3.85 -5.76 36.21
CA ILE A 28 4.35 -4.70 35.34
C ILE A 28 5.74 -5.20 34.98
N PRO A 29 6.01 -5.59 33.72
CA PRO A 29 7.37 -5.90 33.34
C PRO A 29 8.18 -4.64 33.60
N GLN A 30 9.08 -4.67 34.59
CA GLN A 30 10.24 -3.78 34.56
C GLN A 30 11.11 -4.28 33.42
N ILE A 31 10.70 -4.01 32.18
CA ILE A 31 11.59 -4.16 31.03
C ILE A 31 12.64 -3.09 31.26
N SER A 32 13.89 -3.51 31.50
CA SER A 32 15.03 -2.60 31.46
C SER A 32 15.14 -2.09 30.03
N TYR A 33 14.59 -0.91 29.78
CA TYR A 33 14.75 -0.25 28.48
C TYR A 33 16.21 0.10 28.33
N ASP A 34 16.81 -0.38 27.25
CA ASP A 34 18.11 0.08 26.83
C ASP A 34 17.98 1.52 26.30
N LEU A 35 18.13 2.49 27.21
CA LEU A 35 18.17 3.91 26.86
C LEU A 35 19.30 4.21 25.86
N ASP A 36 20.32 3.34 25.78
CA ASP A 36 21.42 3.56 24.85
C ASP A 36 20.94 3.54 23.39
N SER A 37 19.98 2.69 23.05
CA SER A 37 19.44 2.61 21.70
C SER A 37 18.65 3.87 21.28
N TYR A 38 18.18 4.69 22.23
CA TYR A 38 17.31 5.86 21.98
C TYR A 38 17.90 7.20 22.42
N THR A 39 19.16 7.21 22.84
CA THR A 39 19.81 8.37 23.49
C THR A 39 19.70 9.64 22.64
N GLU A 40 20.09 9.57 21.36
CA GLU A 40 20.05 10.73 20.46
C GLU A 40 18.63 11.25 20.28
N ALA A 41 17.66 10.34 20.16
CA ALA A 41 16.27 10.69 19.97
C ALA A 41 15.75 11.46 21.19
N ILE A 42 15.92 10.89 22.39
CA ILE A 42 15.51 11.50 23.66
C ILE A 42 16.14 12.89 23.86
N LEU A 43 17.46 13.02 23.62
CA LEU A 43 18.17 14.29 23.77
C LEU A 43 17.70 15.35 22.76
N ILE A 44 17.45 14.96 21.50
CA ILE A 44 16.90 15.88 20.49
C ILE A 44 15.51 16.36 20.88
N SER A 45 14.65 15.48 21.39
CA SER A 45 13.31 15.86 21.87
C SER A 45 13.37 16.77 23.10
N ALA A 46 14.26 16.48 24.06
CA ALA A 46 14.47 17.31 25.23
C ALA A 46 15.00 18.71 24.86
N LEU A 47 15.92 18.83 23.90
CA LEU A 47 16.36 20.12 23.36
C LEU A 47 15.25 20.83 22.56
N ALA A 48 14.55 20.11 21.68
CA ALA A 48 13.49 20.70 20.85
C ALA A 48 12.33 21.26 21.69
N SER A 49 12.01 20.58 22.79
CA SER A 49 11.03 21.05 23.78
C SER A 49 11.56 22.15 24.69
N GLN A 50 12.88 22.38 24.77
CA GLN A 50 13.55 23.24 25.76
C GLN A 50 13.50 22.69 27.19
N SER A 51 13.44 21.37 27.34
CA SER A 51 13.62 20.69 28.64
C SER A 51 15.09 20.65 29.06
N ILE A 52 16.02 20.81 28.12
CA ILE A 52 17.46 21.06 28.34
C ILE A 52 17.78 22.47 27.83
N ILE A 53 18.72 23.15 28.46
CA ILE A 53 19.16 24.48 28.02
C ILE A 53 20.04 24.33 26.77
N ASP A 54 19.65 24.98 25.68
CA ASP A 54 20.35 24.96 24.38
C ASP A 54 21.78 25.57 24.37
N SER A 55 22.35 25.92 25.53
CA SER A 55 23.72 26.44 25.66
C SER A 55 24.76 25.35 25.91
N ASP A 56 24.33 24.09 26.03
CA ASP A 56 25.24 22.95 26.18
C ASP A 56 25.98 22.66 24.88
N ASN A 57 27.16 23.27 24.75
CA ASN A 57 28.02 23.14 23.58
C ASN A 57 28.53 21.71 23.37
N TYR A 58 28.68 20.93 24.45
CA TYR A 58 29.11 19.54 24.36
C TYR A 58 28.02 18.70 23.70
N LEU A 59 26.79 18.77 24.22
CA LEU A 59 25.64 18.05 23.68
C LEU A 59 25.36 18.43 22.22
N LEU A 60 25.39 19.73 21.90
CA LEU A 60 25.20 20.20 20.52
C LEU A 60 26.29 19.69 19.57
N SER A 61 27.55 19.60 20.03
CA SER A 61 28.65 19.07 19.23
C SER A 61 28.52 17.56 18.98
N PHE A 62 28.13 16.78 20.00
CA PHE A 62 27.84 15.35 19.89
C PHE A 62 26.74 15.09 18.84
N LEU A 63 25.60 15.78 18.99
CA LEU A 63 24.48 15.63 18.07
C LEU A 63 24.83 16.09 16.65
N ALA A 64 25.60 17.16 16.47
CA ALA A 64 26.00 17.65 15.16
C ALA A 64 26.97 16.72 14.40
N SER A 65 27.73 15.90 15.12
CA SER A 65 28.61 14.88 14.56
C SER A 65 27.86 13.59 14.17
N ASN A 66 26.63 13.39 14.63
CA ASN A 66 25.86 12.17 14.38
C ASN A 66 24.92 12.31 13.14
N PRO A 67 25.05 11.43 12.12
CA PRO A 67 24.20 11.49 10.93
C PRO A 67 22.70 11.24 11.22
N LYS A 68 22.36 10.53 12.32
CA LYS A 68 20.97 10.27 12.74
C LYS A 68 20.25 11.56 13.12
N THR A 69 20.96 12.53 13.68
CA THR A 69 20.40 13.76 14.26
C THR A 69 19.56 14.55 13.27
N LYS A 70 20.04 14.72 12.03
CA LYS A 70 19.33 15.52 11.03
C LYS A 70 17.97 14.92 10.67
N ILE A 71 17.89 13.59 10.64
CA ILE A 71 16.68 12.83 10.28
C ILE A 71 15.67 12.84 11.43
N ILE A 72 16.16 12.62 12.65
CA ILE A 72 15.32 12.71 13.85
C ILE A 72 14.79 14.14 14.00
N LEU A 73 15.64 15.15 13.84
CA LEU A 73 15.26 16.56 13.99
C LEU A 73 14.23 17.03 12.96
N SER A 74 14.27 16.52 11.72
CA SER A 74 13.26 16.87 10.71
C SER A 74 11.85 16.47 11.12
N SER A 75 11.70 15.47 12.00
CA SER A 75 10.39 15.04 12.49
C SER A 75 9.76 15.98 13.54
N PHE A 76 10.53 16.84 14.20
CA PHE A 76 10.05 17.74 15.27
C PHE A 76 9.74 19.17 14.80
N ASN A 77 9.97 19.49 13.52
CA ASN A 77 9.77 20.83 12.96
C ASN A 77 10.35 21.95 13.85
N SER A 78 11.62 21.84 14.26
CA SER A 78 12.33 22.85 15.07
C SER A 78 13.44 23.57 14.27
N PRO A 79 13.12 24.68 13.57
CA PRO A 79 14.09 25.41 12.75
C PRO A 79 15.22 26.03 13.57
N GLN A 80 14.92 26.46 14.80
CA GLN A 80 15.89 27.08 15.69
C GLN A 80 16.99 26.09 16.09
N LEU A 81 16.61 24.90 16.57
CA LEU A 81 17.54 23.83 16.91
C LEU A 81 18.31 23.36 15.66
N THR A 82 17.63 23.27 14.52
CA THR A 82 18.28 22.94 13.23
C THR A 82 19.38 23.93 12.88
N ARG A 83 19.14 25.24 13.08
CA ARG A 83 20.13 26.28 12.80
C ARG A 83 21.29 26.23 13.79
N LYS A 84 21.04 25.92 15.07
CA LYS A 84 22.08 25.78 16.10
C LYS A 84 22.99 24.59 15.81
N LEU A 85 22.43 23.41 15.54
CA LEU A 85 23.19 22.20 15.20
C LEU A 85 24.01 22.32 13.91
N LYS A 86 23.54 23.12 12.94
CA LYS A 86 24.33 23.44 11.73
C LYS A 86 25.51 24.36 12.01
N LYS A 87 25.43 25.19 13.06
CA LYS A 87 26.48 26.17 13.43
C LYS A 87 27.49 25.60 14.43
N SER A 88 27.14 24.55 15.17
CA SER A 88 28.06 23.89 16.12
C SER A 88 29.21 23.22 15.38
N LYS A 89 30.42 23.31 15.94
CA LYS A 89 31.61 22.65 15.39
C LYS A 89 31.49 21.13 15.53
N GLN A 90 31.64 20.41 14.42
CA GLN A 90 31.74 18.96 14.45
C GLN A 90 33.09 18.56 15.06
N GLN A 91 33.05 17.78 16.14
CA GLN A 91 34.23 17.19 16.75
C GLN A 91 34.32 15.70 16.36
N LYS A 92 35.53 15.23 16.01
CA LYS A 92 35.74 13.87 15.47
C LYS A 92 35.60 12.76 16.52
N GLN A 93 35.68 13.08 17.80
CA GLN A 93 35.52 12.14 18.91
C GLN A 93 34.82 12.87 20.06
N VAL A 94 33.52 12.66 20.19
CA VAL A 94 32.75 13.10 21.36
C VAL A 94 32.19 11.83 22.00
N GLU A 95 32.47 11.64 23.29
CA GLU A 95 31.89 10.53 24.05
C GLU A 95 30.36 10.62 24.03
N LYS A 96 29.70 9.45 24.09
CA LYS A 96 28.25 9.40 24.09
C LYS A 96 27.71 9.89 25.43
N PRO A 97 26.77 10.85 25.47
CA PRO A 97 26.16 11.30 26.72
C PRO A 97 25.38 10.15 27.38
N SER A 98 25.55 9.97 28.69
CA SER A 98 24.83 8.95 29.46
C SER A 98 23.48 9.47 29.94
N LEU A 99 22.43 8.66 29.77
CA LEU A 99 21.10 8.92 30.31
C LEU A 99 20.80 7.97 31.48
N GLU A 100 20.21 8.48 32.55
CA GLU A 100 19.78 7.65 33.68
C GLU A 100 18.25 7.52 33.70
N ASN A 101 17.74 6.30 33.86
CA ASN A 101 16.32 6.05 34.13
C ASN A 101 16.11 5.73 35.62
N LYS A 102 15.38 6.59 36.32
CA LYS A 102 14.99 6.39 37.73
C LYS A 102 13.46 6.46 37.81
N ASN A 103 12.81 5.35 38.10
CA ASN A 103 11.34 5.26 38.23
C ASN A 103 10.58 5.84 37.03
N ASN A 104 10.98 5.48 35.80
CA ASN A 104 10.45 6.02 34.54
C ASN A 104 10.71 7.51 34.30
N GLN A 105 11.49 8.19 35.15
CA GLN A 105 11.98 9.54 34.88
C GLN A 105 13.38 9.45 34.26
N VAL A 106 13.60 10.23 33.21
CA VAL A 106 14.87 10.25 32.49
C VAL A 106 15.66 11.49 32.90
N PHE A 107 16.91 11.28 33.25
CA PHE A 107 17.84 12.33 33.67
C PHE A 107 19.04 12.43 32.72
N TYR A 108 19.47 13.66 32.49
CA TYR A 108 20.73 13.99 31.83
C TYR A 108 21.46 14.99 32.71
N ASP A 109 22.71 14.71 33.06
CA ASP A 109 23.53 15.53 33.98
C ASP A 109 22.79 15.96 35.27
N ASN A 110 22.18 14.98 35.94
CA ASN A 110 21.34 15.16 37.14
C ASN A 110 20.07 16.04 36.96
N GLN A 111 19.82 16.57 35.77
CA GLN A 111 18.58 17.29 35.44
C GLN A 111 17.53 16.31 34.91
N GLN A 112 16.31 16.38 35.45
CA GLN A 112 15.18 15.63 34.88
C GLN A 112 14.81 16.22 33.52
N ILE A 113 14.92 15.43 32.46
CA ILE A 113 14.62 15.87 31.08
C ILE A 113 13.28 15.36 30.57
N GLY A 114 12.69 14.35 31.23
CA GLY A 114 11.35 13.87 30.91
C GLY A 114 10.96 12.59 31.65
N GLU A 115 9.93 11.92 31.14
CA GLU A 115 9.42 10.65 31.64
C GLU A 115 9.11 9.68 30.51
N ILE A 116 9.14 8.37 30.80
CA ILE A 116 8.74 7.30 29.91
C ILE A 116 7.37 6.78 30.37
N LYS A 117 6.37 6.82 29.49
CA LYS A 117 5.06 6.22 29.72
C LYS A 117 4.86 4.96 28.89
N LEU A 118 4.26 3.95 29.52
CA LEU A 118 3.77 2.73 28.89
C LEU A 118 2.28 2.91 28.54
N LEU A 119 1.93 2.81 27.26
CA LEU A 119 0.57 2.90 26.76
C LEU A 119 0.12 1.55 26.19
N TYR A 120 -1.03 1.07 26.64
CA TYR A 120 -1.67 -0.16 26.18
C TYR A 120 -2.57 0.11 24.98
N LYS A 121 -2.47 -0.78 23.98
CA LYS A 121 -3.35 -0.85 22.81
C LYS A 121 -4.56 -1.74 23.13
N PRO A 122 -5.72 -1.50 22.51
CA PRO A 122 -6.81 -2.46 22.52
C PRO A 122 -6.44 -3.68 21.69
N SER A 123 -7.19 -4.77 21.89
CA SER A 123 -7.20 -5.91 20.98
C SER A 123 -7.44 -5.43 19.54
N ILE A 124 -6.45 -5.62 18.66
CA ILE A 124 -6.51 -5.18 17.28
C ILE A 124 -7.61 -5.98 16.54
N PRO A 125 -8.49 -5.33 15.76
CA PRO A 125 -9.52 -6.02 14.99
C PRO A 125 -8.96 -7.11 14.06
N GLY A 126 -9.68 -8.23 13.93
CA GLY A 126 -9.32 -9.29 12.98
C GLY A 126 -9.69 -8.95 11.52
N GLU A 127 -10.75 -8.16 11.34
CA GLU A 127 -11.16 -7.65 10.03
C GLU A 127 -10.15 -6.60 9.53
N LEU A 128 -9.70 -6.74 8.29
CA LEU A 128 -8.53 -6.04 7.76
C LEU A 128 -8.73 -4.52 7.66
N GLN A 129 -9.89 -4.07 7.21
CA GLN A 129 -10.16 -2.64 7.06
C GLN A 129 -10.25 -1.91 8.41
N ALA A 130 -10.83 -2.55 9.41
CA ALA A 130 -10.87 -2.05 10.78
C ALA A 130 -9.48 -2.07 11.42
N LYS A 131 -8.69 -3.14 11.18
CA LYS A 131 -7.30 -3.22 11.63
C LYS A 131 -6.48 -2.04 11.12
N LEU A 132 -6.55 -1.78 9.81
CA LEU A 132 -5.86 -0.65 9.19
C LEU A 132 -6.36 0.68 9.76
N ALA A 133 -7.67 0.84 10.00
CA ALA A 133 -8.22 2.05 10.60
C ALA A 133 -7.69 2.29 12.03
N TYR A 134 -7.58 1.24 12.86
CA TYR A 134 -7.05 1.34 14.22
C TYR A 134 -5.56 1.72 14.19
N LEU A 135 -4.75 0.98 13.41
CA LEU A 135 -3.31 1.22 13.33
C LEU A 135 -2.99 2.59 12.73
N SER A 136 -3.65 2.96 11.65
CA SER A 136 -3.55 4.30 11.04
C SER A 136 -3.90 5.42 12.03
N THR A 137 -4.94 5.22 12.85
CA THR A 137 -5.35 6.25 13.83
C THR A 137 -4.36 6.34 14.99
N ILE A 138 -3.84 5.21 15.48
CA ILE A 138 -2.78 5.17 16.50
C ILE A 138 -1.55 5.91 15.98
N ASP A 139 -1.08 5.60 14.76
CA ASP A 139 0.09 6.24 14.16
C ASP A 139 -0.07 7.75 14.02
N ARG A 140 -1.25 8.22 13.59
CA ARG A 140 -1.56 9.65 13.49
C ARG A 140 -1.66 10.32 14.85
N PHE A 141 -2.16 9.63 15.86
CA PHE A 141 -2.20 10.16 17.22
C PHE A 141 -0.80 10.28 17.82
N LEU A 142 0.08 9.30 17.61
CA LEU A 142 1.48 9.40 18.01
C LEU A 142 2.20 10.55 17.29
N GLU A 143 1.92 10.75 16.01
CA GLU A 143 2.46 11.89 15.26
C GLU A 143 1.94 13.24 15.78
N TYR A 144 0.67 13.29 16.20
CA TYR A 144 0.10 14.44 16.89
C TYR A 144 0.86 14.75 18.20
N LEU A 145 1.10 13.72 19.04
CA LEU A 145 1.86 13.90 20.27
C LEU A 145 3.30 14.35 20.00
N GLN A 146 3.94 13.78 18.97
CA GLN A 146 5.29 14.16 18.55
C GLN A 146 5.36 15.61 18.05
N THR A 147 4.36 16.06 17.29
CA THR A 147 4.35 17.41 16.70
C THR A 147 4.06 18.50 17.74
N HIS A 148 3.12 18.25 18.66
CA HIS A 148 2.67 19.26 19.63
C HIS A 148 3.43 19.22 20.96
N TYR A 149 3.95 18.05 21.34
CA TYR A 149 4.59 17.81 22.65
C TYR A 149 6.01 17.25 22.54
N TYR A 150 6.56 17.14 21.33
CA TYR A 150 7.90 16.62 21.07
C TYR A 150 8.12 15.19 21.62
N SER A 151 7.04 14.42 21.84
CA SER A 151 7.15 13.06 22.36
C SER A 151 7.80 12.11 21.36
N ILE A 152 8.44 11.04 21.84
CA ILE A 152 9.10 10.03 20.99
C ILE A 152 8.56 8.65 21.29
N ASN A 153 8.27 7.88 20.23
CA ASN A 153 8.07 6.44 20.36
C ASN A 153 9.42 5.75 20.53
N LEU A 154 9.63 5.15 21.70
CA LEU A 154 10.82 4.37 22.04
C LEU A 154 10.67 2.89 21.67
N GLY A 155 9.48 2.41 21.34
CA GLY A 155 9.28 1.00 21.04
C GLY A 155 7.82 0.61 21.03
N GLU A 156 7.46 -0.26 20.10
CA GLU A 156 6.09 -0.68 19.87
C GLU A 156 6.03 -2.20 19.73
N THR A 157 5.12 -2.82 20.46
CA THR A 157 4.71 -4.22 20.29
C THR A 157 3.26 -4.27 19.80
N ASP A 158 2.73 -5.46 19.58
CA ASP A 158 1.32 -5.63 19.21
C ASP A 158 0.36 -5.15 20.32
N TYR A 159 0.83 -5.07 21.57
CA TYR A 159 -0.01 -4.78 22.74
C TYR A 159 0.28 -3.43 23.39
N HIS A 160 1.49 -2.89 23.24
CA HIS A 160 1.88 -1.69 23.98
C HIS A 160 2.89 -0.81 23.23
N ILE A 161 2.99 0.44 23.68
CA ILE A 161 3.88 1.47 23.14
C ILE A 161 4.60 2.16 24.30
N HIS A 162 5.90 2.34 24.17
CA HIS A 162 6.71 3.17 25.07
C HIS A 162 6.90 4.54 24.46
N ILE A 163 6.50 5.57 25.19
CA ILE A 163 6.69 6.94 24.76
C ILE A 163 7.54 7.73 25.76
N PHE A 164 8.51 8.46 25.26
CA PHE A 164 9.20 9.50 26.03
C PHE A 164 8.42 10.82 25.90
N ILE A 165 8.17 11.48 27.03
CA ILE A 165 7.52 12.79 27.12
C ILE A 165 8.50 13.75 27.81
N PRO A 166 8.87 14.87 27.16
CA PRO A 166 9.77 15.85 27.76
C PRO A 166 9.19 16.51 29.01
N ALA A 167 10.06 16.85 29.98
CA ALA A 167 9.67 17.34 31.31
C ALA A 167 8.85 18.65 31.27
N LYS A 168 8.97 19.43 30.19
CA LYS A 168 8.14 20.63 29.97
C LYS A 168 6.64 20.34 29.90
N TYR A 169 6.26 19.12 29.53
CA TYR A 169 4.87 18.74 29.31
C TYR A 169 4.39 17.72 30.33
N ARG A 170 3.12 17.81 30.70
CA ARG A 170 2.40 16.77 31.44
C ARG A 170 1.16 16.40 30.64
N LEU A 171 1.14 15.17 30.13
CA LEU A 171 0.08 14.74 29.20
C LEU A 171 -0.91 13.82 29.88
N ASN A 172 -2.19 14.16 29.74
CA ASN A 172 -3.30 13.24 29.95
C ASN A 172 -3.72 12.68 28.59
N ILE A 173 -3.41 11.41 28.35
CA ILE A 173 -3.58 10.76 27.04
C ILE A 173 -5.04 10.77 26.57
N GLU A 174 -6.01 10.61 27.47
CA GLU A 174 -7.44 10.61 27.12
C GLU A 174 -7.92 12.01 26.71
N GLN A 175 -7.47 13.06 27.39
CA GLN A 175 -7.81 14.43 27.03
C GLN A 175 -7.18 14.83 25.70
N GLU A 176 -5.91 14.46 25.48
CA GLU A 176 -5.21 14.72 24.23
C GLU A 176 -5.81 13.93 23.06
N TRP A 177 -6.31 12.72 23.31
CA TRP A 177 -7.07 11.96 22.32
C TRP A 177 -8.33 12.71 21.86
N VAL A 178 -9.13 13.24 22.78
CA VAL A 178 -10.35 13.99 22.43
C VAL A 178 -10.00 15.24 21.63
N LYS A 179 -8.92 15.95 21.98
CA LYS A 179 -8.43 17.10 21.21
C LYS A 179 -7.99 16.69 19.82
N PHE A 180 -7.19 15.62 19.69
CA PHE A 180 -6.77 15.07 18.41
C PHE A 180 -7.95 14.70 17.52
N VAL A 181 -8.95 13.99 18.06
CA VAL A 181 -10.14 13.58 17.29
C VAL A 181 -10.88 14.80 16.74
N LYS A 182 -11.13 15.81 17.58
CA LYS A 182 -11.89 17.01 17.17
C LYS A 182 -11.12 17.96 16.27
N LYS A 183 -9.86 18.25 16.60
CA LYS A 183 -9.08 19.33 15.97
C LYS A 183 -8.18 18.89 14.82
N VAL A 184 -7.90 17.58 14.72
CA VAL A 184 -7.01 17.04 13.68
C VAL A 184 -7.74 15.99 12.84
N LEU A 185 -8.18 14.90 13.48
CA LEU A 185 -8.72 13.74 12.76
C LEU A 185 -10.00 14.05 11.98
N PHE A 186 -10.89 14.82 12.59
CA PHE A 186 -12.21 15.19 12.05
C PHE A 186 -12.39 16.69 11.80
N SER A 187 -11.31 17.42 11.50
CA SER A 187 -11.39 18.86 11.21
C SER A 187 -11.23 19.20 9.72
N ILE A 188 -11.80 20.34 9.31
CA ILE A 188 -11.63 20.94 7.98
C ILE A 188 -10.59 22.07 7.95
N GLU A 189 -10.28 22.71 9.08
CA GLU A 189 -9.50 23.96 9.13
C GLU A 189 -8.04 23.74 9.53
N ASP A 190 -7.15 24.58 8.97
CA ASP A 190 -5.74 24.64 9.36
C ASP A 190 -5.46 25.74 10.38
N LYS A 191 -5.80 25.48 11.65
CA LYS A 191 -5.66 26.49 12.71
C LYS A 191 -4.27 26.56 13.31
N ASP A 192 -3.55 25.43 13.31
CA ASP A 192 -2.34 25.28 14.11
C ASP A 192 -1.05 25.29 13.26
N ASN A 193 -1.15 25.51 11.93
CA ASN A 193 -0.02 25.45 10.97
C ASN A 193 0.80 24.15 11.07
N ASP A 194 0.21 23.09 11.62
CA ASP A 194 0.82 21.78 11.74
C ASP A 194 0.63 20.97 10.45
N LYS A 195 1.66 20.23 10.03
CA LYS A 195 1.63 19.44 8.78
C LYS A 195 0.81 18.15 8.90
N LEU A 196 -0.07 18.05 9.90
CA LEU A 196 -0.84 16.85 10.17
C LEU A 196 -2.03 16.73 9.18
N PRO A 197 -2.17 15.61 8.45
CA PRO A 197 -3.27 15.43 7.52
C PRO A 197 -4.63 15.46 8.23
N ARG A 198 -5.55 16.31 7.75
CA ARG A 198 -6.94 16.41 8.23
C ARG A 198 -7.92 15.79 7.24
N LEU A 199 -9.23 15.87 7.49
CA LEU A 199 -10.23 15.21 6.65
C LEU A 199 -10.18 15.60 5.15
N PRO A 200 -9.98 16.88 4.76
CA PRO A 200 -9.83 17.20 3.34
C PRO A 200 -8.63 16.48 2.70
N GLN A 201 -7.51 16.38 3.41
CA GLN A 201 -6.30 15.73 2.91
C GLN A 201 -6.39 14.20 2.93
N THR A 202 -7.22 13.60 3.81
CA THR A 202 -7.40 12.14 3.89
C THR A 202 -8.63 11.66 3.13
N PHE A 203 -9.82 12.07 3.54
CA PHE A 203 -11.11 11.57 3.05
C PHE A 203 -11.37 11.98 1.59
N ILE A 204 -11.21 13.27 1.24
CA ILE A 204 -11.46 13.74 -0.13
C ILE A 204 -10.42 13.14 -1.07
N SER A 205 -9.14 13.19 -0.70
CA SER A 205 -8.07 12.56 -1.48
C SER A 205 -8.32 11.07 -1.72
N MET A 206 -8.78 10.34 -0.69
CA MET A 206 -9.14 8.93 -0.84
C MET A 206 -10.27 8.74 -1.85
N LEU A 207 -11.39 9.47 -1.72
CA LEU A 207 -12.52 9.31 -2.67
C LEU A 207 -12.18 9.71 -4.11
N LYS A 208 -11.19 10.59 -4.30
CA LYS A 208 -10.68 10.95 -5.62
C LYS A 208 -9.85 9.85 -6.28
N SER A 209 -9.21 9.00 -5.47
CA SER A 209 -8.19 8.05 -5.91
C SER A 209 -8.68 6.62 -6.10
N ILE A 210 -9.75 6.22 -5.41
CA ILE A 210 -10.23 4.82 -5.46
C ILE A 210 -11.73 4.71 -5.73
N THR A 211 -12.13 3.58 -6.34
CA THR A 211 -13.52 3.19 -6.52
C THR A 211 -13.91 2.11 -5.52
N LEU A 212 -14.72 2.43 -4.52
CA LEU A 212 -15.15 1.49 -3.47
C LEU A 212 -16.25 0.55 -3.97
N ALA A 213 -17.11 1.03 -4.87
CA ALA A 213 -18.21 0.28 -5.44
C ALA A 213 -18.45 0.63 -6.91
N GLY A 214 -18.38 -0.35 -7.81
CA GLY A 214 -18.53 -0.11 -9.25
C GLY A 214 -19.91 0.42 -9.68
N ARG A 215 -20.98 0.12 -8.93
CA ARG A 215 -22.34 0.65 -9.18
C ARG A 215 -22.72 1.82 -8.25
N GLY A 216 -21.79 2.28 -7.41
CA GLY A 216 -22.05 3.20 -6.31
C GLY A 216 -22.94 2.62 -5.20
N PHE A 217 -22.94 3.25 -4.03
CA PHE A 217 -23.83 2.97 -2.91
C PHE A 217 -24.81 4.13 -2.67
N SER A 218 -25.70 4.02 -1.68
CA SER A 218 -26.61 5.11 -1.30
C SER A 218 -25.88 6.17 -0.46
N THR A 219 -26.56 6.91 0.40
CA THR A 219 -25.95 7.81 1.38
C THR A 219 -25.05 7.06 2.37
N ILE A 220 -24.01 7.74 2.87
CA ILE A 220 -23.06 7.19 3.85
C ILE A 220 -23.70 7.25 5.23
N ASN A 221 -24.12 6.08 5.74
CA ASN A 221 -24.69 5.94 7.08
C ASN A 221 -23.58 5.67 8.11
N VAL A 222 -23.11 6.72 8.79
CA VAL A 222 -22.07 6.67 9.83
C VAL A 222 -22.44 7.59 11.01
N PRO A 223 -21.93 7.33 12.22
CA PRO A 223 -22.03 8.27 13.34
C PRO A 223 -21.38 9.62 12.99
N ILE A 224 -22.06 10.72 13.28
CA ILE A 224 -21.53 12.08 13.12
C ILE A 224 -21.09 12.56 14.51
N ILE A 225 -19.79 12.77 14.68
CA ILE A 225 -19.19 13.14 15.98
C ILE A 225 -18.68 14.58 16.02
N THR A 226 -18.56 15.24 14.87
CA THR A 226 -18.18 16.66 14.76
C THR A 226 -18.96 17.38 13.66
N GLN A 227 -19.07 18.71 13.78
CA GLN A 227 -19.67 19.56 12.75
C GLN A 227 -18.88 19.50 11.43
N ASP A 228 -17.56 19.56 11.50
CA ASP A 228 -16.64 19.48 10.36
C ASP A 228 -16.82 18.19 9.54
N GLN A 229 -17.07 17.04 10.21
CA GLN A 229 -17.42 15.79 9.55
C GLN A 229 -18.73 15.93 8.75
N GLY A 230 -19.74 16.55 9.35
CA GLY A 230 -21.04 16.81 8.72
C GLY A 230 -20.92 17.73 7.52
N ILE A 231 -20.13 18.81 7.64
CA ILE A 231 -19.84 19.76 6.55
C ILE A 231 -19.21 19.03 5.35
N ILE A 232 -18.22 18.16 5.57
CA ILE A 232 -17.59 17.41 4.47
C ILE A 232 -18.58 16.48 3.77
N LEU A 233 -19.40 15.76 4.53
CA LEU A 233 -20.42 14.87 3.96
C LEU A 233 -21.49 15.66 3.20
N ALA A 234 -21.97 16.79 3.74
CA ALA A 234 -22.88 17.68 3.05
C ALA A 234 -22.27 18.24 1.75
N SER A 235 -20.97 18.54 1.76
CA SER A 235 -20.22 19.00 0.58
C SER A 235 -20.13 17.93 -0.50
N LEU A 236 -19.96 16.65 -0.12
CA LEU A 236 -20.00 15.52 -1.06
C LEU A 236 -21.39 15.39 -1.71
N TYR A 237 -22.46 15.47 -0.92
CA TYR A 237 -23.83 15.42 -1.45
C TYR A 237 -24.17 16.61 -2.36
N LEU A 238 -23.66 17.80 -2.02
CA LEU A 238 -23.78 18.96 -2.90
C LEU A 238 -22.99 18.76 -4.21
N ALA A 239 -21.79 18.19 -4.16
CA ALA A 239 -21.00 17.87 -5.35
C ALA A 239 -21.73 16.85 -6.26
N VAL A 240 -22.41 15.86 -5.66
CA VAL A 240 -23.27 14.91 -6.39
C VAL A 240 -24.42 15.65 -7.08
N PHE A 241 -25.09 16.57 -6.37
CA PHE A 241 -26.13 17.42 -6.98
C PHE A 241 -25.58 18.23 -8.16
N GLN A 242 -24.44 18.90 -7.97
CA GLN A 242 -23.79 19.72 -9.01
C GLN A 242 -23.44 18.87 -10.24
N GLN A 243 -22.94 17.65 -10.05
CA GLN A 243 -22.64 16.72 -11.14
C GLN A 243 -23.90 16.30 -11.92
N VAL A 244 -24.99 16.00 -11.22
CA VAL A 244 -26.28 15.65 -11.86
C VAL A 244 -26.83 16.84 -12.64
N LYS A 245 -26.80 18.04 -12.05
CA LYS A 245 -27.24 19.28 -12.72
C LYS A 245 -26.39 19.56 -13.95
N GLN A 246 -25.07 19.53 -13.83
CA GLN A 246 -24.15 19.73 -14.97
C GLN A 246 -24.45 18.77 -16.12
N ARG A 247 -24.74 17.50 -15.83
CA ARG A 247 -25.12 16.51 -16.84
C ARG A 247 -26.41 16.85 -17.57
N GLN A 248 -27.39 17.42 -16.86
CA GLN A 248 -28.64 17.92 -17.47
C GLN A 248 -28.36 19.15 -18.34
N ASP A 249 -27.57 20.10 -17.83
CA ASP A 249 -27.23 21.35 -18.52
C ASP A 249 -26.40 21.08 -19.80
N ASP A 250 -25.40 20.19 -19.72
CA ASP A 250 -24.57 19.76 -20.86
C ASP A 250 -25.42 19.10 -21.94
N ARG A 251 -26.35 18.21 -21.55
CA ARG A 251 -27.26 17.56 -22.50
C ARG A 251 -28.23 18.56 -23.12
N GLU A 252 -28.72 19.53 -22.37
CA GLU A 252 -29.58 20.59 -22.91
C GLU A 252 -28.82 21.49 -23.90
N SER A 253 -27.56 21.82 -23.61
CA SER A 253 -26.69 22.56 -24.52
C SER A 253 -26.47 21.80 -25.83
N LEU A 254 -26.19 20.49 -25.75
CA LEU A 254 -26.07 19.62 -26.92
C LEU A 254 -27.37 19.53 -27.74
N ILE A 255 -28.53 19.43 -27.08
CA ILE A 255 -29.84 19.47 -27.75
C ILE A 255 -30.02 20.79 -28.50
N LYS A 256 -29.68 21.93 -27.87
CA LYS A 256 -29.73 23.26 -28.52
C LYS A 256 -28.78 23.35 -29.71
N GLN A 257 -27.57 22.79 -29.59
CA GLN A 257 -26.59 22.76 -30.67
C GLN A 257 -27.09 21.89 -31.84
N LEU A 258 -27.57 20.67 -31.59
CA LEU A 258 -28.11 19.78 -32.61
C LEU A 258 -29.30 20.41 -33.35
N LYS A 259 -30.20 21.10 -32.63
CA LYS A 259 -31.29 21.87 -33.25
C LYS A 259 -30.79 22.97 -34.18
N LYS A 260 -29.74 23.69 -33.79
CA LYS A 260 -29.12 24.72 -34.65
C LYS A 260 -28.45 24.09 -35.88
N GLU A 261 -27.73 22.99 -35.70
CA GLU A 261 -27.05 22.30 -36.80
C GLU A 261 -28.03 21.72 -37.82
N LEU A 262 -29.18 21.19 -37.38
CA LEU A 262 -30.23 20.70 -38.26
C LEU A 262 -30.91 21.79 -39.11
N ASN A 263 -30.73 23.06 -38.75
CA ASN A 263 -31.21 24.21 -39.53
C ASN A 263 -30.22 24.67 -40.62
N ILE A 264 -29.09 23.98 -40.81
CA ILE A 264 -28.10 24.30 -41.86
C ILE A 264 -28.50 23.60 -43.16
N ASP A 265 -28.79 24.38 -44.22
CA ASP A 265 -29.27 23.88 -45.51
C ASP A 265 -28.24 23.03 -46.29
N SER A 266 -26.96 23.11 -45.95
CA SER A 266 -25.87 22.39 -46.63
C SER A 266 -25.63 20.96 -46.14
N LEU A 267 -26.47 20.42 -45.26
CA LEU A 267 -26.32 19.06 -44.73
C LEU A 267 -26.80 18.02 -45.75
N SER A 268 -26.03 16.94 -45.90
CA SER A 268 -26.51 15.79 -46.68
C SER A 268 -27.68 15.08 -45.98
N GLU A 269 -28.54 14.43 -46.75
CA GLU A 269 -29.72 13.70 -46.23
C GLU A 269 -29.35 12.62 -45.20
N LYS A 270 -28.18 11.98 -45.37
CA LYS A 270 -27.64 10.99 -44.44
C LYS A 270 -27.21 11.62 -43.11
N GLU A 271 -26.55 12.78 -43.15
CA GLU A 271 -26.13 13.51 -41.95
C GLU A 271 -27.34 14.06 -41.19
N ARG A 272 -28.32 14.60 -41.92
CA ARG A 272 -29.58 15.11 -41.35
C ARG A 272 -30.33 14.02 -40.59
N ASN A 273 -30.55 12.86 -41.22
CA ASN A 273 -31.18 11.70 -40.59
C ASN A 273 -30.42 11.18 -39.36
N SER A 274 -29.08 11.19 -39.40
CA SER A 274 -28.25 10.78 -38.25
C SER A 274 -28.39 11.75 -37.07
N LYS A 275 -28.35 13.06 -37.34
CA LYS A 275 -28.48 14.11 -36.32
C LYS A 275 -29.89 14.17 -35.74
N GLU A 276 -30.94 13.95 -36.54
CA GLU A 276 -32.33 13.86 -36.05
C GLU A 276 -32.52 12.69 -35.07
N LYS A 277 -31.98 11.52 -35.41
CA LYS A 277 -32.00 10.34 -34.51
C LYS A 277 -31.23 10.62 -33.22
N GLU A 278 -30.08 11.29 -33.31
CA GLU A 278 -29.32 11.67 -32.12
C GLU A 278 -30.11 12.67 -31.25
N LEU A 279 -30.71 13.70 -31.86
CA LEU A 279 -31.52 14.70 -31.18
C LEU A 279 -32.69 14.05 -30.43
N GLN A 280 -33.49 13.21 -31.11
CA GLN A 280 -34.60 12.49 -30.48
C GLN A 280 -34.14 11.66 -29.27
N LYS A 281 -33.06 10.88 -29.44
CA LYS A 281 -32.50 10.08 -28.34
C LYS A 281 -32.05 10.93 -27.15
N LYS A 282 -31.46 12.09 -27.39
CA LYS A 282 -31.01 13.01 -26.32
C LYS A 282 -32.20 13.69 -25.63
N GLU A 283 -33.22 14.12 -26.37
CA GLU A 283 -34.44 14.71 -25.81
C GLU A 283 -35.23 13.72 -24.95
N GLU A 284 -35.41 12.49 -25.42
CA GLU A 284 -36.04 11.41 -24.65
C GLU A 284 -35.28 11.12 -23.36
N MET A 285 -33.95 11.01 -23.45
CA MET A 285 -33.09 10.77 -22.29
C MET A 285 -33.16 11.92 -21.28
N GLN A 286 -33.16 13.17 -21.74
CA GLN A 286 -33.32 14.35 -20.88
C GLN A 286 -34.65 14.32 -20.12
N LYS A 287 -35.77 14.15 -20.83
CA LYS A 287 -37.11 14.10 -20.22
C LYS A 287 -37.22 12.95 -19.21
N LYS A 288 -36.72 11.77 -19.56
CA LYS A 288 -36.76 10.58 -18.70
C LYS A 288 -35.94 10.78 -17.43
N GLU A 289 -34.71 11.30 -17.55
CA GLU A 289 -33.84 11.50 -16.40
C GLU A 289 -34.35 12.64 -15.50
N TYR A 290 -34.83 13.75 -16.09
CA TYR A 290 -35.44 14.85 -15.34
C TYR A 290 -36.66 14.40 -14.54
N LYS A 291 -37.62 13.71 -15.18
CA LYS A 291 -38.82 13.17 -14.52
C LYS A 291 -38.46 12.26 -13.35
N LYS A 292 -37.44 11.40 -13.52
CA LYS A 292 -36.94 10.51 -12.48
C LYS A 292 -36.46 11.24 -11.23
N TYR A 293 -35.76 12.37 -11.39
CA TYR A 293 -35.31 13.17 -10.24
C TYR A 293 -36.44 13.91 -9.55
N CYS A 294 -37.39 14.47 -10.30
CA CYS A 294 -38.57 15.11 -9.72
C CYS A 294 -39.44 14.12 -8.92
N GLU A 295 -39.73 12.94 -9.49
CA GLU A 295 -40.49 11.90 -8.77
C GLU A 295 -39.77 11.40 -7.51
N GLY A 296 -38.44 11.25 -7.57
CA GLY A 296 -37.64 10.87 -6.41
C GLY A 296 -37.67 11.92 -5.30
N PHE A 297 -37.55 13.20 -5.69
CA PHE A 297 -37.61 14.34 -4.79
C PHE A 297 -38.98 14.44 -4.11
N GLU A 298 -40.05 14.26 -4.86
CA GLU A 298 -41.43 14.24 -4.34
C GLU A 298 -41.66 13.10 -3.34
N LYS A 299 -41.34 11.86 -3.73
CA LYS A 299 -41.57 10.66 -2.90
C LYS A 299 -40.72 10.60 -1.64
N THR A 300 -39.64 11.38 -1.58
CA THR A 300 -38.66 11.32 -0.48
C THR A 300 -38.60 12.63 0.29
N PHE A 301 -38.07 13.70 -0.32
CA PHE A 301 -37.79 14.95 0.39
C PHE A 301 -39.08 15.71 0.72
N ILE A 302 -39.96 15.91 -0.27
CA ILE A 302 -41.25 16.59 -0.07
C ILE A 302 -42.10 15.80 0.92
N LYS A 303 -42.16 14.47 0.77
CA LYS A 303 -42.88 13.60 1.69
C LYS A 303 -42.42 13.77 3.13
N ILE A 304 -41.11 13.81 3.39
CA ILE A 304 -40.54 14.02 4.74
C ILE A 304 -40.95 15.39 5.31
N LEU A 305 -40.91 16.47 4.51
CA LEU A 305 -41.35 17.79 4.97
C LEU A 305 -42.83 17.78 5.37
N THR A 306 -43.69 17.15 4.57
CA THR A 306 -45.12 17.02 4.86
C THR A 306 -45.39 16.16 6.10
N GLU A 307 -44.69 15.03 6.24
CA GLU A 307 -44.77 14.15 7.41
C GLU A 307 -44.27 14.87 8.68
N HIS A 308 -43.21 15.66 8.61
CA HIS A 308 -42.77 16.45 9.76
C HIS A 308 -43.76 17.53 10.15
N LYS A 309 -44.39 18.20 9.18
CA LYS A 309 -45.42 19.19 9.46
C LYS A 309 -46.57 18.57 10.26
N SER A 310 -47.04 17.37 9.87
CA SER A 310 -48.08 16.67 10.63
C SER A 310 -47.60 16.16 12.00
N LEU A 311 -46.33 15.76 12.13
CA LEU A 311 -45.74 15.39 13.42
C LEU A 311 -45.64 16.59 14.38
N PHE A 312 -45.34 17.79 13.88
CA PHE A 312 -45.38 19.01 14.69
C PHE A 312 -46.79 19.35 15.16
N ASP A 313 -47.79 19.27 14.27
CA ASP A 313 -49.20 19.46 14.64
C ASP A 313 -49.66 18.43 15.71
N GLU A 314 -49.18 17.19 15.61
CA GLU A 314 -49.42 16.14 16.62
C GLU A 314 -48.73 16.46 17.95
N GLN A 315 -47.48 16.93 17.90
CA GLN A 315 -46.72 17.31 19.08
C GLN A 315 -47.36 18.50 19.82
N ASP A 316 -47.90 19.47 19.08
CA ASP A 316 -48.61 20.62 19.63
C ASP A 316 -49.94 20.22 20.29
N LYS A 317 -50.69 19.28 19.67
CA LYS A 317 -51.88 18.69 20.29
C LYS A 317 -51.55 17.96 21.60
N ILE A 318 -50.45 17.20 21.63
CA ILE A 318 -50.00 16.51 22.86
C ILE A 318 -49.57 17.53 23.92
N ASN A 319 -48.90 18.61 23.53
CA ASN A 319 -48.50 19.69 24.44
C ASN A 319 -49.73 20.39 25.06
N LEU A 320 -50.76 20.67 24.27
CA LEU A 320 -52.03 21.22 24.75
C LEU A 320 -52.74 20.27 25.73
N GLN A 321 -52.77 18.98 25.42
CA GLN A 321 -53.33 17.98 26.35
C GLN A 321 -52.55 17.92 27.65
N LEU A 322 -51.22 17.98 27.61
CA LEU A 322 -50.37 17.97 28.80
C LEU A 322 -50.56 19.19 29.72
N GLN A 323 -51.19 20.27 29.24
CA GLN A 323 -51.52 21.46 30.05
C GLN A 323 -52.83 21.31 30.83
N ASP A 324 -53.62 20.25 30.57
CA ASP A 324 -54.85 19.98 31.28
C ASP A 324 -54.58 19.53 32.74
N ALA A 325 -54.97 20.37 33.68
CA ALA A 325 -54.80 20.14 35.12
C ALA A 325 -55.60 18.94 35.67
N SER A 326 -56.54 18.40 34.88
CA SER A 326 -57.36 17.23 35.26
C SER A 326 -56.68 15.88 35.02
N LEU A 327 -55.51 15.85 34.36
CA LEU A 327 -54.81 14.61 34.03
C LEU A 327 -54.18 13.93 35.25
N ASN A 328 -54.37 12.62 35.36
CA ASN A 328 -53.69 11.82 36.37
C ASN A 328 -52.23 11.48 35.97
N LYS A 329 -51.41 11.10 36.96
CA LYS A 329 -49.97 10.79 36.78
C LYS A 329 -49.71 9.71 35.71
N ARG A 330 -50.63 8.76 35.52
CA ARG A 330 -50.52 7.69 34.51
C ARG A 330 -50.76 8.22 33.09
N GLN A 331 -51.75 9.10 32.91
CA GLN A 331 -52.04 9.76 31.64
C GLN A 331 -50.92 10.71 31.23
N ILE A 332 -50.38 11.49 32.17
CA ILE A 332 -49.22 12.37 31.94
C ILE A 332 -48.03 11.54 31.45
N ASN A 333 -47.71 10.41 32.10
CA ASN A 333 -46.61 9.55 31.67
C ASN A 333 -46.85 8.91 30.29
N LYS A 334 -48.10 8.59 29.94
CA LYS A 334 -48.45 8.06 28.61
C LYS A 334 -48.22 9.14 27.53
N LEU A 335 -48.74 10.35 27.73
CA LEU A 335 -48.58 11.47 26.81
C LEU A 335 -47.12 11.89 26.67
N LYS A 336 -46.33 11.85 27.76
CA LYS A 336 -44.87 12.07 27.69
C LYS A 336 -44.17 11.03 26.82
N LYS A 337 -44.47 9.74 26.99
CA LYS A 337 -43.93 8.67 26.13
C LYS A 337 -44.36 8.81 24.66
N GLU A 338 -45.58 9.29 24.43
CA GLU A 338 -46.10 9.54 23.09
C GLU A 338 -45.38 10.73 22.44
N LYS A 339 -45.20 11.82 23.17
CA LYS A 339 -44.37 12.97 22.77
C LYS A 339 -42.93 12.56 22.46
N GLU A 340 -42.32 11.69 23.27
CA GLU A 340 -40.99 11.14 23.01
C GLU A 340 -40.94 10.31 21.72
N LYS A 341 -41.96 9.47 21.46
CA LYS A 341 -42.07 8.68 20.23
C LYS A 341 -42.26 9.55 18.98
N VAL A 342 -43.07 10.61 19.06
CA VAL A 342 -43.25 11.58 17.98
C VAL A 342 -41.96 12.34 17.74
N GLY A 343 -41.34 12.87 18.80
CA GLY A 343 -40.07 13.58 18.74
C GLY A 343 -38.94 12.75 18.13
N ALA A 344 -38.89 11.44 18.41
CA ALA A 344 -37.89 10.54 17.84
C ALA A 344 -37.99 10.36 16.30
N LYS A 345 -39.12 10.75 15.67
CA LYS A 345 -39.30 10.70 14.22
C LYS A 345 -38.95 12.02 13.53
N ILE A 346 -38.85 13.13 14.27
CA ILE A 346 -38.62 14.46 13.73
C ILE A 346 -37.11 14.65 13.50
N ILE A 347 -36.73 14.87 12.23
CA ILE A 347 -35.32 15.05 11.83
C ILE A 347 -34.96 16.53 11.62
N PHE A 348 -35.94 17.37 11.26
CA PHE A 348 -35.75 18.80 10.97
C PHE A 348 -36.53 19.66 11.96
N SER A 349 -36.01 20.86 12.28
CA SER A 349 -36.73 21.83 13.11
C SER A 349 -37.98 22.37 12.40
N GLN A 350 -38.93 22.89 13.18
CA GLN A 350 -40.17 23.46 12.65
C GLN A 350 -39.89 24.67 11.74
N ASP A 351 -38.94 25.52 12.11
CA ASP A 351 -38.50 26.67 11.30
C ASP A 351 -37.93 26.23 9.95
N PHE A 352 -37.11 25.18 9.95
CA PHE A 352 -36.58 24.61 8.72
C PHE A 352 -37.70 24.11 7.81
N VAL A 353 -38.64 23.32 8.36
CA VAL A 353 -39.77 22.78 7.59
C VAL A 353 -40.57 23.93 6.97
N ASN A 354 -40.92 24.95 7.75
CA ASN A 354 -41.68 26.11 7.29
C ASN A 354 -40.95 26.90 6.20
N GLN A 355 -39.64 27.14 6.35
CA GLN A 355 -38.83 27.85 5.36
C GLN A 355 -38.77 27.04 4.05
N LYS A 356 -38.49 25.74 4.12
CA LYS A 356 -38.35 24.90 2.92
C LYS A 356 -39.69 24.63 2.23
N THR A 357 -40.81 24.58 2.94
CA THR A 357 -42.13 24.50 2.31
C THR A 357 -42.42 25.73 1.45
N LYS A 358 -42.13 26.95 1.93
CA LYS A 358 -42.28 28.18 1.12
C LYS A 358 -41.38 28.15 -0.12
N LEU A 359 -40.14 27.69 0.03
CA LEU A 359 -39.21 27.58 -1.08
C LEU A 359 -39.62 26.50 -2.10
N LEU A 360 -40.28 25.44 -1.64
CA LEU A 360 -40.85 24.41 -2.49
C LEU A 360 -41.98 24.94 -3.38
N GLU A 361 -42.85 25.81 -2.84
CA GLU A 361 -43.90 26.50 -3.59
C GLU A 361 -43.28 27.41 -4.67
N ASN A 362 -42.27 28.20 -4.31
CA ASN A 362 -41.57 29.11 -5.24
C ASN A 362 -40.80 28.40 -6.36
N SER A 363 -40.35 27.17 -6.12
CA SER A 363 -39.60 26.36 -7.09
C SER A 363 -40.50 25.45 -7.94
N GLY A 364 -41.81 25.42 -7.68
CA GLY A 364 -42.76 24.55 -8.38
C GLY A 364 -42.45 23.06 -8.21
N GLY A 365 -41.85 22.67 -7.08
CA GLY A 365 -41.42 21.28 -6.83
C GLY A 365 -40.21 20.81 -7.65
N ASN A 366 -39.54 21.69 -8.39
CA ASN A 366 -38.33 21.34 -9.16
C ASN A 366 -37.09 21.29 -8.25
N PRO A 367 -36.43 20.13 -8.07
CA PRO A 367 -35.28 20.00 -7.18
C PRO A 367 -34.09 20.89 -7.60
N PHE A 368 -33.88 21.13 -8.90
CA PHE A 368 -32.76 21.93 -9.38
C PHE A 368 -32.95 23.43 -9.09
N LEU A 369 -34.18 23.94 -9.27
CA LEU A 369 -34.51 25.32 -8.93
C LEU A 369 -34.53 25.53 -7.42
N PHE A 370 -35.10 24.57 -6.68
CA PHE A 370 -35.16 24.59 -5.22
C PHE A 370 -33.76 24.80 -4.61
N ILE A 371 -32.79 23.96 -4.95
CA ILE A 371 -31.44 24.08 -4.37
C ILE A 371 -30.76 25.39 -4.79
N VAL A 372 -30.92 25.83 -6.04
CA VAL A 372 -30.30 27.09 -6.51
C VAL A 372 -30.90 28.31 -5.81
N GLN A 373 -32.21 28.34 -5.59
CA GLN A 373 -32.86 29.41 -4.82
C GLN A 373 -32.39 29.40 -3.37
N ASP A 374 -32.33 28.22 -2.75
CA ASP A 374 -31.92 28.10 -1.36
C ASP A 374 -30.46 28.52 -1.13
N GLN A 375 -29.57 28.18 -2.06
CA GLN A 375 -28.18 28.65 -2.04
C GLN A 375 -28.06 30.17 -2.10
N LYS A 376 -28.99 30.84 -2.81
CA LYS A 376 -29.02 32.31 -2.91
C LYS A 376 -29.58 32.96 -1.65
N GLU A 377 -30.61 32.36 -1.04
CA GLU A 377 -31.24 32.87 0.19
C GLU A 377 -30.38 32.60 1.44
N ASN A 378 -29.60 31.52 1.46
CA ASN A 378 -28.82 31.09 2.63
C ASN A 378 -27.31 31.01 2.31
N GLN A 379 -26.73 32.09 1.77
CA GLN A 379 -25.34 32.10 1.30
C GLN A 379 -24.33 31.68 2.38
N ASP A 380 -24.48 32.17 3.61
CA ASP A 380 -23.55 31.87 4.71
C ASP A 380 -23.53 30.37 5.06
N LYS A 381 -24.70 29.73 5.11
CA LYS A 381 -24.82 28.28 5.36
C LYS A 381 -24.16 27.46 4.25
N PHE A 382 -24.22 27.94 3.01
CA PHE A 382 -23.68 27.23 1.85
C PHE A 382 -22.22 27.59 1.52
N ALA A 383 -21.65 28.65 2.10
CA ALA A 383 -20.33 29.17 1.72
C ALA A 383 -19.23 28.10 1.81
N ILE A 384 -19.09 27.46 2.97
CA ILE A 384 -18.05 26.44 3.21
C ILE A 384 -18.29 25.19 2.35
N ILE A 385 -19.54 24.71 2.28
CA ILE A 385 -19.84 23.50 1.51
C ILE A 385 -19.70 23.71 0.00
N ASN A 386 -19.98 24.90 -0.51
CA ASN A 386 -19.73 25.28 -1.91
C ASN A 386 -18.22 25.30 -2.24
N GLN A 387 -17.39 25.74 -1.28
CA GLN A 387 -15.95 25.75 -1.46
C GLN A 387 -15.41 24.31 -1.50
N LEU A 388 -15.81 23.48 -0.55
CA LEU A 388 -15.34 22.09 -0.44
C LEU A 388 -15.91 21.20 -1.56
N SER A 389 -17.14 21.43 -2.04
CA SER A 389 -17.76 20.61 -3.08
C SER A 389 -16.93 20.57 -4.37
N LYS A 390 -16.25 21.68 -4.70
CA LYS A 390 -15.34 21.79 -5.86
C LYS A 390 -14.14 20.85 -5.81
N SER A 391 -13.77 20.36 -4.63
CA SER A 391 -12.63 19.45 -4.47
C SER A 391 -12.94 18.01 -4.86
N PHE A 392 -14.21 17.62 -4.95
CA PHE A 392 -14.63 16.28 -5.33
C PHE A 392 -14.64 16.11 -6.85
N ASN A 393 -13.92 15.12 -7.35
CA ASN A 393 -13.90 14.79 -8.77
C ASN A 393 -15.06 13.82 -9.13
N ARG A 394 -15.13 13.44 -10.41
CA ARG A 394 -16.08 12.46 -10.91
C ARG A 394 -16.00 11.11 -10.19
N THR A 395 -14.80 10.61 -9.93
CA THR A 395 -14.58 9.35 -9.19
C THR A 395 -15.22 9.40 -7.80
N ALA A 396 -15.10 10.53 -7.10
CA ALA A 396 -15.66 10.70 -5.77
C ALA A 396 -17.20 10.80 -5.77
N THR A 397 -17.79 11.52 -6.72
CA THR A 397 -19.25 11.67 -6.82
C THR A 397 -19.95 10.41 -7.33
N GLU A 398 -19.31 9.63 -8.20
CA GLU A 398 -19.83 8.35 -8.71
C GLU A 398 -19.80 7.21 -7.66
N GLN A 399 -19.17 7.41 -6.49
CA GLN A 399 -19.32 6.49 -5.35
C GLN A 399 -20.77 6.43 -4.87
N ILE A 400 -21.52 7.52 -5.08
CA ILE A 400 -22.95 7.57 -4.81
C ILE A 400 -23.69 7.26 -6.10
N ASN A 401 -24.64 6.32 -6.05
CA ASN A 401 -25.44 5.97 -7.22
C ASN A 401 -26.55 6.99 -7.47
N SER A 402 -26.15 8.23 -7.74
CA SER A 402 -27.03 9.36 -8.03
C SER A 402 -27.80 9.21 -9.32
N THR A 403 -27.49 8.21 -10.16
CA THR A 403 -28.33 7.90 -11.33
C THR A 403 -29.74 7.50 -10.93
N ARG A 404 -29.94 6.97 -9.72
CA ARG A 404 -31.23 6.63 -9.12
C ARG A 404 -31.87 7.86 -8.46
N GLY A 405 -33.12 8.15 -8.81
CA GLY A 405 -33.82 9.37 -8.37
C GLY A 405 -34.11 9.36 -6.87
N ASP A 406 -34.37 8.19 -6.29
CA ASP A 406 -34.57 8.01 -4.85
C ASP A 406 -33.27 8.24 -4.07
N ILE A 407 -32.12 7.75 -4.55
CA ILE A 407 -30.82 7.99 -3.92
C ILE A 407 -30.43 9.46 -4.04
N PHE A 408 -30.65 10.08 -5.20
CA PHE A 408 -30.45 11.52 -5.39
C PHE A 408 -31.25 12.34 -4.36
N ALA A 409 -32.53 12.02 -4.15
CA ALA A 409 -33.34 12.70 -3.16
C ALA A 409 -32.89 12.42 -1.71
N GLN A 410 -32.44 11.20 -1.41
CA GLN A 410 -31.83 10.87 -0.11
C GLN A 410 -30.57 11.69 0.17
N CYS A 411 -29.74 11.96 -0.85
CA CYS A 411 -28.58 12.85 -0.69
C CYS A 411 -29.00 14.26 -0.27
N LEU A 412 -30.11 14.79 -0.80
CA LEU A 412 -30.61 16.12 -0.42
C LEU A 412 -31.13 16.11 1.02
N VAL A 413 -31.88 15.08 1.42
CA VAL A 413 -32.33 14.90 2.81
C VAL A 413 -31.12 14.89 3.76
N GLU A 414 -30.12 14.06 3.46
CA GLU A 414 -28.93 13.94 4.30
C GLU A 414 -28.07 15.21 4.30
N MET A 415 -27.93 15.89 3.17
CA MET A 415 -27.23 17.18 3.09
C MET A 415 -27.85 18.19 4.06
N TYR A 416 -29.16 18.37 4.02
CA TYR A 416 -29.83 19.29 4.93
C TYR A 416 -29.80 18.82 6.38
N ARG A 417 -29.94 17.50 6.62
CA ARG A 417 -29.86 16.95 7.97
C ARG A 417 -28.51 17.28 8.61
N LEU A 418 -27.43 17.19 7.84
CA LEU A 418 -26.07 17.48 8.31
C LEU A 418 -25.80 18.98 8.49
N LEU A 419 -26.49 19.85 7.73
CA LEU A 419 -26.36 21.30 7.89
C LEU A 419 -27.14 21.84 9.09
N GLU A 420 -28.27 21.23 9.43
CA GLU A 420 -29.16 21.71 10.50
C GLU A 420 -28.91 21.00 11.84
N ASN A 421 -28.48 19.74 11.83
CA ASN A 421 -28.37 18.97 13.06
C ASN A 421 -27.08 19.28 13.84
N GLN A 422 -27.25 19.70 15.09
CA GLN A 422 -26.15 19.96 16.04
C GLN A 422 -25.95 18.83 17.06
N THR A 423 -26.78 17.78 17.03
CA THR A 423 -26.60 16.62 17.92
C THR A 423 -25.52 15.71 17.38
N PHE A 424 -24.43 15.59 18.13
CA PHE A 424 -23.31 14.71 17.77
C PHE A 424 -23.30 13.45 18.63
N GLU A 425 -22.91 12.34 18.02
CA GLU A 425 -22.63 11.08 18.68
C GLU A 425 -21.39 11.21 19.59
N THR A 426 -21.24 10.25 20.50
CA THR A 426 -20.12 10.26 21.46
C THR A 426 -18.79 10.01 20.75
N ILE A 427 -17.76 10.78 21.12
CA ILE A 427 -16.40 10.59 20.62
C ILE A 427 -15.87 9.22 21.07
N PRO A 428 -15.24 8.44 20.18
CA PRO A 428 -14.64 7.18 20.56
C PRO A 428 -13.62 7.33 21.70
N HIS A 429 -13.60 6.35 22.61
CA HIS A 429 -12.57 6.25 23.63
C HIS A 429 -11.17 6.14 23.01
N SER A 430 -10.15 6.52 23.79
CA SER A 430 -8.76 6.47 23.33
C SER A 430 -8.34 5.05 22.95
N LEU A 431 -7.63 4.94 21.83
CA LEU A 431 -6.98 3.68 21.42
C LEU A 431 -5.66 3.43 22.16
N LEU A 432 -5.16 4.41 22.90
CA LEU A 432 -3.98 4.25 23.75
C LEU A 432 -4.35 4.66 25.18
N THR A 433 -4.09 3.78 26.13
CA THR A 433 -4.51 3.97 27.53
C THR A 433 -3.38 3.61 28.48
N GLU A 434 -3.32 4.26 29.65
CA GLU A 434 -2.29 3.98 30.66
C GLU A 434 -2.58 2.69 31.45
N LYS A 435 -3.80 2.13 31.31
CA LYS A 435 -4.24 0.88 31.94
C LYS A 435 -4.63 -0.13 30.87
N SER A 436 -4.34 -1.40 31.10
CA SER A 436 -4.74 -2.46 30.17
C SER A 436 -6.26 -2.57 30.07
N ILE A 437 -6.77 -2.75 28.84
CA ILE A 437 -8.19 -2.95 28.58
C ILE A 437 -8.43 -4.46 28.43
N ILE A 438 -9.11 -5.07 29.41
CA ILE A 438 -9.51 -6.48 29.33
C ILE A 438 -10.82 -6.56 28.55
N THR A 439 -10.75 -7.05 27.30
CA THR A 439 -11.96 -7.32 26.50
C THR A 439 -12.66 -8.59 26.97
N ARG A 440 -13.99 -8.56 27.11
CA ARG A 440 -14.80 -9.75 27.43
C ARG A 440 -14.67 -10.80 26.32
N VAL A 441 -14.44 -12.06 26.71
CA VAL A 441 -14.36 -13.19 25.78
C VAL A 441 -15.74 -13.50 25.22
N ARG A 442 -15.81 -13.75 23.91
CA ARG A 442 -17.04 -14.08 23.19
C ARG A 442 -17.40 -15.55 23.43
N SER A 443 -18.66 -15.86 23.70
CA SER A 443 -19.07 -17.27 23.82
C SER A 443 -19.23 -17.88 22.42
N PRO A 444 -18.84 -19.16 22.22
CA PRO A 444 -19.11 -19.86 20.96
C PRO A 444 -20.61 -19.84 20.64
N GLY A 445 -20.99 -19.48 19.41
CA GLY A 445 -22.39 -19.46 18.95
C GLY A 445 -23.18 -18.18 19.24
N ASP A 446 -22.56 -17.11 19.76
CA ASP A 446 -23.26 -15.85 20.04
C ASP A 446 -23.80 -15.14 18.76
N ASP A 447 -25.07 -14.74 18.81
CA ASP A 447 -25.75 -13.98 17.75
C ASP A 447 -25.00 -12.68 17.40
N GLY A 448 -24.96 -12.36 16.10
CA GLY A 448 -24.26 -11.20 15.53
C GLY A 448 -24.80 -9.82 15.91
N ASN A 449 -25.69 -9.73 16.89
CA ASN A 449 -26.31 -8.50 17.41
C ASN A 449 -25.79 -8.07 18.79
N LYS A 450 -25.07 -8.93 19.52
CA LYS A 450 -24.54 -8.63 20.86
C LYS A 450 -23.12 -8.06 20.88
N PHE A 451 -22.33 -8.36 19.86
CA PHE A 451 -20.92 -7.98 19.79
C PHE A 451 -20.62 -7.29 18.47
N CYS A 452 -19.72 -6.32 18.51
CA CYS A 452 -19.17 -5.68 17.33
C CYS A 452 -18.46 -6.72 16.48
N TYR A 453 -18.89 -6.85 15.23
CA TYR A 453 -18.27 -7.77 14.27
C TYR A 453 -16.77 -7.55 14.07
N SER A 454 -16.34 -6.29 14.21
CA SER A 454 -14.97 -5.87 13.92
C SER A 454 -14.03 -6.03 15.13
N CYS A 455 -14.34 -5.40 16.27
CA CYS A 455 -13.46 -5.36 17.45
C CYS A 455 -13.88 -6.32 18.57
N GLY A 456 -15.03 -6.99 18.46
CA GLY A 456 -15.51 -7.93 19.48
C GLY A 456 -16.03 -7.28 20.77
N VAL A 457 -16.11 -5.95 20.87
CA VAL A 457 -16.70 -5.25 22.03
C VAL A 457 -18.21 -5.46 22.08
N VAL A 458 -18.77 -5.56 23.30
CA VAL A 458 -20.22 -5.66 23.52
C VAL A 458 -20.95 -4.45 22.96
N LEU A 459 -22.06 -4.67 22.27
CA LEU A 459 -22.92 -3.62 21.75
C LEU A 459 -24.04 -3.34 22.74
N ASP A 460 -24.07 -2.14 23.31
CA ASP A 460 -25.19 -1.69 24.16
C ASP A 460 -26.50 -1.61 23.36
N LYS A 461 -26.41 -1.11 22.12
CA LYS A 461 -27.50 -1.08 21.14
C LYS A 461 -26.97 -1.35 19.73
N PRO A 462 -27.46 -2.37 19.00
CA PRO A 462 -27.03 -2.66 17.64
C PRO A 462 -27.67 -1.67 16.65
N GLN A 463 -27.06 -0.48 16.53
CA GLN A 463 -27.54 0.60 15.64
C GLN A 463 -26.84 0.59 14.27
N TRP A 464 -25.52 0.39 14.26
CA TRP A 464 -24.71 0.53 13.05
C TRP A 464 -24.46 -0.82 12.40
N ARG A 465 -24.72 -0.92 11.10
CA ARG A 465 -24.44 -2.10 10.30
C ARG A 465 -23.25 -1.84 9.38
N VAL A 466 -22.50 -2.89 9.06
CA VAL A 466 -21.42 -2.78 8.09
C VAL A 466 -21.95 -2.28 6.75
N ALA A 467 -21.23 -1.31 6.16
CA ALA A 467 -21.49 -0.79 4.83
C ALA A 467 -20.24 -0.94 3.94
N ARG A 468 -20.42 -0.97 2.61
CA ARG A 468 -19.32 -1.06 1.63
C ARG A 468 -18.34 0.10 1.73
N PHE A 469 -18.81 1.28 2.15
CA PHE A 469 -17.95 2.41 2.46
C PHE A 469 -17.00 2.11 3.64
N MET A 470 -17.46 1.31 4.60
CA MET A 470 -16.71 1.00 5.81
C MET A 470 -15.78 -0.18 5.60
N PHE A 471 -16.26 -1.31 5.08
CA PHE A 471 -15.52 -2.57 4.88
C PHE A 471 -15.66 -3.10 3.45
N GLU A 472 -14.66 -3.85 3.00
CA GLU A 472 -14.61 -4.47 1.67
C GLU A 472 -15.87 -5.31 1.43
N ARG A 473 -16.21 -6.26 2.31
CA ARG A 473 -17.39 -7.13 2.13
C ARG A 473 -18.41 -6.91 3.24
N PRO A 474 -19.48 -6.12 2.99
CA PRO A 474 -20.42 -5.74 4.03
C PRO A 474 -21.41 -6.84 4.41
N SER A 475 -21.60 -7.82 3.54
CA SER A 475 -22.47 -8.97 3.78
C SER A 475 -21.62 -10.16 4.22
N GLN A 476 -22.10 -10.89 5.22
CA GLN A 476 -21.47 -12.12 5.71
C GLN A 476 -22.51 -13.23 5.76
N ARG A 477 -22.11 -14.43 5.34
CA ARG A 477 -22.93 -15.64 5.51
C ARG A 477 -22.83 -16.07 6.97
N ARG A 478 -23.96 -16.20 7.67
CA ARG A 478 -23.95 -16.69 9.05
C ARG A 478 -23.69 -18.20 9.03
N GLN A 479 -22.91 -18.71 9.99
CA GLN A 479 -22.66 -20.16 10.10
C GLN A 479 -23.96 -20.97 10.27
N SER A 480 -25.01 -20.36 10.82
CA SER A 480 -26.31 -20.96 11.08
C SER A 480 -27.41 -20.61 10.06
N SER A 481 -27.14 -19.80 9.03
CA SER A 481 -28.15 -19.45 8.01
C SER A 481 -27.63 -19.52 6.58
N SER A 482 -28.51 -19.92 5.66
CA SER A 482 -28.23 -19.87 4.22
C SER A 482 -28.25 -18.45 3.66
N SER A 483 -28.87 -17.49 4.36
CA SER A 483 -28.93 -16.08 3.97
C SER A 483 -27.69 -15.30 4.41
N GLU A 484 -27.26 -14.37 3.55
CA GLU A 484 -26.29 -13.33 3.90
C GLU A 484 -26.98 -12.19 4.65
N ASP A 485 -26.33 -11.65 5.67
CA ASP A 485 -26.78 -10.44 6.37
C ASP A 485 -25.61 -9.51 6.66
N ARG A 486 -25.91 -8.24 6.93
CA ARG A 486 -24.93 -7.23 7.32
C ARG A 486 -24.78 -7.22 8.84
N PRO A 487 -23.60 -7.59 9.36
CA PRO A 487 -23.42 -7.67 10.80
C PRO A 487 -23.37 -6.28 11.44
N TYR A 488 -23.59 -6.23 12.75
CA TYR A 488 -23.53 -4.99 13.52
C TYR A 488 -22.11 -4.63 13.94
N ILE A 489 -21.83 -3.33 14.04
CA ILE A 489 -20.55 -2.78 14.49
C ILE A 489 -20.77 -1.69 15.55
N CYS A 490 -19.76 -1.43 16.37
CA CYS A 490 -19.80 -0.33 17.32
C CYS A 490 -19.52 1.02 16.64
N ALA A 491 -19.96 2.10 17.29
CA ALA A 491 -19.72 3.46 16.81
C ALA A 491 -18.23 3.74 16.59
N THR A 492 -17.35 3.30 17.51
CA THR A 492 -15.89 3.45 17.39
C THR A 492 -15.35 2.87 16.08
N CYS A 493 -15.66 1.61 15.76
CA CYS A 493 -15.19 1.01 14.50
C CYS A 493 -15.74 1.74 13.27
N SER A 494 -17.00 2.19 13.32
CA SER A 494 -17.59 2.95 12.22
C SER A 494 -16.91 4.31 12.00
N VAL A 495 -16.66 5.05 13.08
CA VAL A 495 -16.02 6.37 13.07
C VAL A 495 -14.57 6.26 12.60
N LEU A 496 -13.79 5.33 13.16
CA LEU A 496 -12.41 5.12 12.75
C LEU A 496 -12.29 4.65 11.30
N ALA A 497 -13.19 3.77 10.85
CA ALA A 497 -13.25 3.38 9.45
C ALA A 497 -13.54 4.58 8.54
N PHE A 498 -14.40 5.53 8.95
CA PHE A 498 -14.65 6.75 8.18
C PHE A 498 -13.39 7.62 8.05
N ALA A 499 -12.67 7.85 9.14
CA ALA A 499 -11.49 8.71 9.15
C ALA A 499 -10.25 8.08 8.51
N SER A 500 -10.25 6.76 8.33
CA SER A 500 -9.14 6.02 7.74
C SER A 500 -8.89 6.45 6.28
N PRO A 501 -7.70 6.97 5.94
CA PRO A 501 -7.31 7.18 4.55
C PRO A 501 -7.09 5.84 3.82
N LEU A 502 -6.83 4.77 4.57
CA LEU A 502 -6.61 3.44 4.05
C LEU A 502 -7.96 2.74 3.84
N LYS A 503 -8.32 2.50 2.58
CA LYS A 503 -9.56 1.84 2.19
C LYS A 503 -9.28 0.63 1.32
N VAL A 504 -9.77 -0.51 1.76
CA VAL A 504 -9.59 -1.81 1.13
C VAL A 504 -10.71 -2.05 0.13
N THR A 505 -10.30 -2.38 -1.09
CA THR A 505 -11.13 -2.77 -2.22
C THR A 505 -10.68 -4.14 -2.73
N ASP A 506 -11.46 -4.75 -3.61
CA ASP A 506 -11.09 -6.01 -4.27
C ASP A 506 -9.81 -5.87 -5.14
N GLU A 507 -9.36 -4.63 -5.39
CA GLU A 507 -8.19 -4.29 -6.20
C GLU A 507 -7.00 -3.84 -5.35
N SER A 508 -7.17 -3.81 -4.02
CA SER A 508 -6.18 -3.27 -3.10
C SER A 508 -5.05 -4.27 -2.84
N ILE A 509 -3.82 -3.80 -2.95
CA ILE A 509 -2.61 -4.49 -2.52
C ILE A 509 -2.04 -3.71 -1.34
N ILE A 510 -2.09 -4.32 -0.16
CA ILE A 510 -1.72 -3.66 1.09
C ILE A 510 -0.31 -4.11 1.47
N ILE A 511 0.62 -3.17 1.49
CA ILE A 511 2.01 -3.40 1.83
C ILE A 511 2.32 -2.72 3.15
N LYS A 512 2.99 -3.42 4.06
CA LYS A 512 3.61 -2.86 5.27
C LYS A 512 5.11 -2.78 5.06
N LEU A 513 5.70 -1.62 5.34
CA LEU A 513 7.14 -1.41 5.34
C LEU A 513 7.65 -1.46 6.79
N ASN A 514 8.76 -2.14 7.02
CA ASN A 514 9.49 -2.10 8.29
C ASN A 514 10.95 -1.73 8.04
N ALA A 515 11.63 -1.12 9.01
CA ALA A 515 13.06 -0.88 8.91
C ALA A 515 13.81 -2.22 8.98
N LYS A 516 14.75 -2.42 8.05
CA LYS A 516 15.59 -3.61 8.06
C LYS A 516 16.60 -3.54 9.21
N ASN A 517 16.83 -4.67 9.88
CA ASN A 517 17.79 -4.83 10.98
C ASN A 517 17.58 -3.87 12.17
N ASN A 518 16.35 -3.41 12.43
CA ASN A 518 16.03 -2.44 13.48
C ASN A 518 16.91 -1.17 13.43
N ASN A 519 17.35 -0.75 12.25
CA ASN A 519 18.12 0.49 12.14
C ASN A 519 17.20 1.69 12.35
N ASP A 520 17.35 2.38 13.49
CA ASP A 520 16.49 3.51 13.90
C ASP A 520 16.42 4.61 12.84
N ILE A 521 17.51 4.81 12.09
CA ILE A 521 17.56 5.81 11.02
C ILE A 521 16.47 5.57 9.98
N PHE A 522 16.27 4.30 9.62
CA PHE A 522 15.29 3.92 8.62
C PHE A 522 13.87 4.03 9.18
N GLN A 523 13.64 3.73 10.46
CA GLN A 523 12.33 3.93 11.11
C GLN A 523 11.82 5.37 10.93
N TYR A 524 12.68 6.37 11.16
CA TYR A 524 12.31 7.78 10.99
C TYR A 524 12.14 8.19 9.51
N LYS A 525 12.72 7.45 8.56
CA LYS A 525 12.62 7.71 7.12
C LYS A 525 11.41 7.07 6.44
N ILE A 526 10.82 6.00 7.01
CA ILE A 526 9.70 5.26 6.39
C ILE A 526 8.57 6.22 5.99
N LYS A 527 8.13 7.05 6.95
CA LYS A 527 6.99 7.97 6.75
C LYS A 527 7.29 8.99 5.64
N ASP A 528 8.51 9.52 5.59
CA ASP A 528 8.93 10.49 4.57
C ASP A 528 8.99 9.86 3.17
N TYR A 529 9.51 8.64 3.04
CA TYR A 529 9.53 7.91 1.77
C TYR A 529 8.11 7.57 1.28
N LEU A 530 7.25 7.06 2.16
CA LEU A 530 5.87 6.75 1.81
C LEU A 530 5.08 8.00 1.39
N ARG A 531 5.31 9.13 2.04
CA ARG A 531 4.75 10.44 1.65
C ARG A 531 5.23 10.87 0.27
N MET A 532 6.52 10.75 -0.03
CA MET A 532 7.08 11.10 -1.33
C MET A 532 6.45 10.27 -2.47
N LEU A 533 6.20 8.98 -2.24
CA LEU A 533 5.62 8.08 -3.23
C LEU A 533 4.13 8.36 -3.50
N ALA A 534 3.35 8.59 -2.45
CA ALA A 534 1.91 8.91 -2.58
C ALA A 534 1.65 10.25 -3.28
N ASN A 535 2.64 11.15 -3.36
CA ASN A 535 2.52 12.41 -4.09
C ASN A 535 2.75 12.26 -5.61
N LYS A 536 3.30 11.13 -6.08
CA LYS A 536 3.59 10.88 -7.50
C LYS A 536 2.63 9.90 -8.17
N GLU A 537 2.05 8.99 -7.40
CA GLU A 537 1.13 7.94 -7.86
C GLU A 537 -0.11 7.95 -6.93
N MET A 538 -1.31 7.57 -7.40
CA MET A 538 -2.57 7.64 -6.63
C MET A 538 -2.65 6.65 -5.44
N HIS A 539 -1.53 6.35 -4.79
CA HIS A 539 -1.43 5.44 -3.66
C HIS A 539 -1.83 6.13 -2.36
N LEU A 540 -2.46 5.36 -1.48
CA LEU A 540 -2.88 5.83 -0.17
C LEU A 540 -1.90 5.29 0.86
N ASN A 541 -1.39 6.17 1.74
CA ASN A 541 -0.51 5.76 2.83
C ASN A 541 -1.09 6.17 4.19
N SER A 542 -0.70 5.43 5.22
CA SER A 542 -0.82 5.87 6.60
C SER A 542 0.09 5.05 7.49
N GLY A 543 0.89 5.75 8.30
CA GLY A 543 1.89 5.09 9.14
C GLY A 543 2.87 4.29 8.30
N HIS A 544 2.96 2.99 8.57
CA HIS A 544 3.84 2.05 7.85
C HIS A 544 3.14 1.31 6.70
N TYR A 545 1.88 1.64 6.43
CA TYR A 545 1.06 0.96 5.43
C TYR A 545 0.93 1.78 4.15
N LEU A 546 0.99 1.08 3.02
CA LEU A 546 0.77 1.58 1.68
C LEU A 546 -0.28 0.71 0.98
N ILE A 547 -1.33 1.34 0.46
CA ILE A 547 -2.31 0.69 -0.40
C ILE A 547 -2.01 1.08 -1.84
N LEU A 548 -1.67 0.06 -2.62
CA LEU A 548 -1.49 0.16 -4.07
C LEU A 548 -2.77 -0.35 -4.74
N THR A 549 -3.24 0.38 -5.75
CA THR A 549 -4.35 -0.10 -6.61
C THR A 549 -3.78 -0.99 -7.71
N SER A 550 -4.36 -2.18 -7.89
CA SER A 550 -3.92 -3.08 -8.97
C SER A 550 -4.09 -2.43 -10.34
N ASP A 551 -3.08 -2.59 -11.20
CA ASP A 551 -3.12 -2.17 -12.59
C ASP A 551 -4.24 -2.92 -13.34
N LYS A 552 -4.82 -2.24 -14.34
CA LYS A 552 -5.89 -2.79 -15.19
C LYS A 552 -5.59 -2.60 -16.66
N THR A 553 -6.02 -3.57 -17.47
CA THR A 553 -5.99 -3.43 -18.93
C THR A 553 -7.06 -2.44 -19.39
N THR A 554 -6.99 -1.99 -20.64
CA THR A 554 -8.06 -1.20 -21.27
C THR A 554 -9.41 -1.92 -21.29
N GLY A 555 -9.40 -3.26 -21.23
CA GLY A 555 -10.61 -4.09 -21.12
C GLY A 555 -11.16 -4.24 -19.69
N GLY A 556 -10.44 -3.74 -18.68
CA GLY A 556 -10.83 -3.82 -17.27
C GLY A 556 -10.34 -5.06 -16.53
N ASP A 557 -9.51 -5.91 -17.15
CA ASP A 557 -8.90 -7.06 -16.47
C ASP A 557 -7.92 -6.59 -15.39
N ILE A 558 -8.07 -7.12 -14.18
CA ILE A 558 -7.26 -6.75 -13.01
C ILE A 558 -6.00 -7.64 -12.95
N ALA A 559 -4.82 -7.00 -12.96
CA ALA A 559 -3.53 -7.69 -12.99
C ALA A 559 -3.28 -8.60 -11.77
N SER A 560 -3.64 -8.16 -10.56
CA SER A 560 -3.49 -8.96 -9.33
C SER A 560 -4.27 -10.27 -9.36
N ASN A 561 -5.44 -10.30 -10.01
CA ASN A 561 -6.26 -11.51 -10.11
C ASN A 561 -5.68 -12.51 -11.12
N LYS A 562 -5.09 -12.02 -12.23
CA LYS A 562 -4.55 -12.89 -13.28
C LYS A 562 -3.13 -13.40 -12.98
N LEU A 563 -2.28 -12.57 -12.39
CA LEU A 563 -0.92 -12.98 -12.00
C LEU A 563 -0.89 -13.75 -10.67
N GLY A 564 -1.87 -13.50 -9.81
CA GLY A 564 -1.82 -13.85 -8.40
C GLY A 564 -1.36 -12.66 -7.57
N GLN A 565 -2.00 -12.46 -6.41
CA GLN A 565 -1.81 -11.26 -5.59
C GLN A 565 -0.37 -11.10 -5.10
N VAL A 566 0.29 -12.20 -4.73
CA VAL A 566 1.69 -12.21 -4.25
C VAL A 566 2.65 -11.83 -5.39
N GLN A 567 2.51 -12.47 -6.56
CA GLN A 567 3.37 -12.20 -7.71
C GLN A 567 3.18 -10.77 -8.21
N TYR A 568 1.93 -10.30 -8.28
CA TYR A 568 1.65 -8.91 -8.63
C TYR A 568 2.27 -7.94 -7.61
N ALA A 569 2.14 -8.19 -6.30
CA ALA A 569 2.73 -7.34 -5.28
C ALA A 569 4.26 -7.22 -5.43
N ARG A 570 4.97 -8.32 -5.71
CA ARG A 570 6.41 -8.30 -5.97
C ARG A 570 6.77 -7.50 -7.22
N ALA A 571 6.05 -7.72 -8.32
CA ALA A 571 6.25 -6.98 -9.57
C ALA A 571 6.06 -5.48 -9.35
N LYS A 572 4.95 -5.11 -8.69
CA LYS A 572 4.57 -3.71 -8.47
C LYS A 572 5.53 -2.98 -7.54
N ILE A 573 6.00 -3.66 -6.48
CA ILE A 573 7.01 -3.09 -5.57
C ILE A 573 8.34 -2.90 -6.32
N ALA A 574 8.77 -3.88 -7.11
CA ALA A 574 10.01 -3.76 -7.89
C ALA A 574 9.97 -2.62 -8.93
N ASP A 575 8.80 -2.39 -9.52
CA ASP A 575 8.55 -1.33 -10.51
C ASP A 575 8.60 0.07 -9.89
N ILE A 576 7.91 0.27 -8.76
CA ILE A 576 7.74 1.59 -8.14
C ILE A 576 8.95 2.02 -7.31
N PHE A 577 9.54 1.10 -6.55
CA PHE A 577 10.55 1.46 -5.56
C PHE A 577 11.97 1.46 -6.14
N PRO A 578 12.79 2.47 -5.80
CA PRO A 578 14.19 2.49 -6.19
C PRO A 578 14.99 1.44 -5.42
N LEU A 579 16.16 1.08 -5.93
CA LEU A 579 16.98 -0.02 -5.39
C LEU A 579 17.38 0.20 -3.93
N GLU A 580 17.67 1.44 -3.55
CA GLU A 580 18.02 1.83 -2.18
C GLU A 580 16.89 1.48 -1.22
N VAL A 581 15.63 1.77 -1.59
CA VAL A 581 14.46 1.49 -0.77
C VAL A 581 14.17 -0.01 -0.69
N LEU A 582 14.41 -0.78 -1.75
CA LEU A 582 14.33 -2.24 -1.70
C LEU A 582 15.41 -2.89 -0.81
N THR A 583 16.51 -2.17 -0.58
CA THR A 583 17.64 -2.63 0.24
C THR A 583 17.48 -2.25 1.71
N ASP A 584 17.01 -1.03 1.98
CA ASP A 584 16.92 -0.41 3.31
C ASP A 584 15.71 -0.89 4.14
N PHE A 585 14.65 -1.39 3.48
CA PHE A 585 13.38 -1.75 4.13
C PHE A 585 12.97 -3.21 3.88
N ASP A 586 12.27 -3.78 4.87
CA ASP A 586 11.55 -5.04 4.74
C ASP A 586 10.12 -4.79 4.29
N PHE A 587 9.65 -5.57 3.32
CA PHE A 587 8.30 -5.47 2.76
C PHE A 587 7.45 -6.66 3.18
N CYS A 588 6.23 -6.41 3.62
CA CYS A 588 5.26 -7.45 3.94
C CYS A 588 3.94 -7.18 3.20
N LEU A 589 3.45 -8.18 2.46
CA LEU A 589 2.09 -8.17 1.91
C LEU A 589 1.12 -8.55 3.03
N VAL A 590 0.11 -7.71 3.25
CA VAL A 590 -0.93 -7.93 4.27
C VAL A 590 -2.18 -8.46 3.60
N LEU A 591 -2.60 -9.66 4.00
CA LEU A 591 -3.81 -10.32 3.52
C LEU A 591 -4.93 -10.27 4.56
N GLN A 592 -6.15 -10.69 4.16
CA GLN A 592 -7.25 -10.89 5.11
C GLN A 592 -6.87 -11.91 6.19
N GLY A 593 -7.44 -11.78 7.39
CA GLY A 593 -7.18 -12.69 8.51
C GLY A 593 -5.83 -12.48 9.21
N SER A 594 -5.20 -11.31 9.05
CA SER A 594 -3.91 -10.94 9.65
C SER A 594 -2.68 -11.71 9.15
N GLN A 595 -2.80 -12.52 8.09
CA GLN A 595 -1.64 -13.15 7.49
C GLN A 595 -0.74 -12.10 6.83
N GLN A 596 0.53 -12.08 7.22
CA GLN A 596 1.56 -11.27 6.58
C GLN A 596 2.51 -12.20 5.82
N ILE A 597 2.77 -11.88 4.55
CA ILE A 597 3.73 -12.60 3.72
C ILE A 597 4.94 -11.69 3.55
N LYS A 598 6.10 -12.13 4.05
CA LYS A 598 7.37 -11.40 3.84
C LYS A 598 7.76 -11.48 2.36
N LEU A 599 7.99 -10.31 1.77
CA LEU A 599 8.47 -10.16 0.40
C LEU A 599 9.98 -9.95 0.46
N GLU A 600 10.71 -11.04 0.36
CA GLU A 600 12.18 -11.07 0.49
C GLU A 600 12.88 -10.04 -0.41
N SER A 601 13.74 -9.19 0.17
CA SER A 601 14.46 -8.14 -0.57
C SER A 601 15.28 -8.71 -1.73
N ARG A 602 15.90 -9.90 -1.56
CA ARG A 602 16.67 -10.57 -2.61
C ARG A 602 15.83 -10.83 -3.87
N HIS A 603 14.56 -11.21 -3.68
CA HIS A 603 13.64 -11.47 -4.78
C HIS A 603 13.23 -10.15 -5.44
N LEU A 604 12.87 -9.13 -4.64
CA LEU A 604 12.44 -7.83 -5.14
C LEU A 604 13.54 -7.14 -5.97
N ILE A 605 14.78 -7.18 -5.50
CA ILE A 605 15.94 -6.60 -6.18
C ILE A 605 16.21 -7.31 -7.50
N PHE A 606 16.16 -8.64 -7.50
CA PHE A 606 16.39 -9.42 -8.72
C PHE A 606 15.26 -9.19 -9.75
N ILE A 607 14.00 -9.17 -9.31
CA ILE A 607 12.84 -8.85 -10.16
C ILE A 607 13.00 -7.46 -10.78
N LYS A 608 13.38 -6.45 -9.99
CA LYS A 608 13.61 -5.08 -10.47
C LYS A 608 14.64 -5.05 -11.60
N GLY A 609 15.79 -5.67 -11.37
CA GLY A 609 16.87 -5.68 -12.34
C GLY A 609 16.50 -6.42 -13.64
N LEU A 610 15.75 -7.53 -13.56
CA LEU A 610 15.25 -8.23 -14.75
C LEU A 610 14.18 -7.42 -15.49
N MET A 611 13.25 -6.77 -14.76
CA MET A 611 12.22 -5.93 -15.37
C MET A 611 12.83 -4.76 -16.13
N GLU A 612 13.80 -4.07 -15.53
CA GLU A 612 14.49 -2.95 -16.19
C GLU A 612 15.41 -3.44 -17.33
N GLY A 613 16.17 -4.51 -17.11
CA GLY A 613 17.10 -5.08 -18.09
C GLY A 613 16.42 -5.58 -19.36
N TYR A 614 15.27 -6.25 -19.21
CA TYR A 614 14.46 -6.74 -20.33
C TYR A 614 13.28 -5.83 -20.68
N ALA A 615 13.21 -4.62 -20.11
CA ALA A 615 12.12 -3.65 -20.32
C ALA A 615 10.71 -4.26 -20.19
N GLN A 616 10.52 -5.14 -19.21
CA GLN A 616 9.25 -5.81 -18.93
C GLN A 616 8.30 -4.88 -18.18
N LYS A 617 7.02 -4.99 -18.49
CA LYS A 617 5.94 -4.26 -17.81
C LYS A 617 4.89 -5.26 -17.35
N ILE A 618 4.17 -4.91 -16.28
CA ILE A 618 3.05 -5.71 -15.77
C ILE A 618 1.91 -5.80 -16.81
N ILE A 619 1.63 -4.68 -17.49
CA ILE A 619 0.67 -4.60 -18.59
C ILE A 619 1.39 -4.23 -19.88
N GLU A 620 1.28 -5.10 -20.88
CA GLU A 620 1.86 -4.92 -22.21
C GLU A 620 0.96 -4.03 -23.06
N SER A 621 1.49 -2.87 -23.46
CA SER A 621 0.81 -1.89 -24.33
C SER A 621 -0.61 -1.51 -23.87
N GLY A 622 -0.89 -1.60 -22.57
CA GLY A 622 -2.21 -1.34 -21.99
C GLY A 622 -3.26 -2.44 -22.22
N LYS A 623 -2.96 -3.50 -22.98
CA LYS A 623 -3.96 -4.47 -23.46
C LYS A 623 -3.92 -5.80 -22.72
N GLU A 624 -2.73 -6.35 -22.50
CA GLU A 624 -2.56 -7.71 -21.97
C GLU A 624 -1.73 -7.72 -20.70
N ILE A 625 -2.07 -8.64 -19.80
CA ILE A 625 -1.32 -8.85 -18.55
C ILE A 625 -0.17 -9.81 -18.85
N ASN A 626 1.05 -9.42 -18.48
CA ASN A 626 2.27 -10.17 -18.80
C ASN A 626 2.38 -11.45 -17.94
N SER A 627 1.76 -12.53 -18.42
CA SER A 627 1.80 -13.85 -17.76
C SER A 627 3.23 -14.40 -17.61
N LYS A 628 4.13 -14.09 -18.54
CA LYS A 628 5.53 -14.56 -18.52
C LYS A 628 6.38 -13.87 -17.47
N LEU A 629 6.11 -12.59 -17.19
CA LEU A 629 6.63 -11.93 -16.00
C LEU A 629 6.13 -12.62 -14.72
N GLY A 630 4.85 -13.00 -14.68
CA GLY A 630 4.31 -13.82 -13.58
C GLY A 630 5.06 -15.14 -13.39
N ASP A 631 5.30 -15.89 -14.47
CA ASP A 631 6.07 -17.14 -14.43
C ASP A 631 7.50 -16.92 -13.93
N ALA A 632 8.19 -15.90 -14.44
CA ALA A 632 9.54 -15.54 -14.02
C ALA A 632 9.59 -15.21 -12.52
N ILE A 633 8.63 -14.47 -12.00
CA ILE A 633 8.54 -14.16 -10.56
C ILE A 633 8.35 -15.43 -9.73
N ARG A 634 7.52 -16.39 -10.16
CA ARG A 634 7.36 -17.68 -9.46
C ARG A 634 8.66 -18.48 -9.40
N TYR A 635 9.46 -18.45 -10.47
CA TYR A 635 10.79 -19.07 -10.45
C TYR A 635 11.73 -18.37 -9.47
N ILE A 636 11.68 -17.03 -9.37
CA ILE A 636 12.48 -16.28 -8.39
C ILE A 636 12.05 -16.62 -6.95
N GLU A 637 10.75 -16.77 -6.70
CA GLU A 637 10.23 -17.21 -5.39
C GLU A 637 10.73 -18.59 -4.98
N GLN A 638 11.01 -19.44 -5.95
CA GLN A 638 11.62 -20.76 -5.76
C GLN A 638 13.15 -20.73 -5.73
N ASP A 639 13.75 -19.53 -5.79
CA ASP A 639 15.20 -19.28 -5.88
C ASP A 639 15.82 -20.02 -7.10
N LEU A 640 15.13 -19.96 -8.25
CA LEU A 640 15.56 -20.45 -9.58
C LEU A 640 15.84 -19.27 -10.55
N PRO A 641 16.85 -18.42 -10.26
CA PRO A 641 17.08 -17.15 -10.97
C PRO A 641 17.39 -17.32 -12.46
N TYR A 642 18.14 -18.35 -12.86
CA TYR A 642 18.47 -18.58 -14.27
C TYR A 642 17.26 -18.94 -15.14
N LEU A 643 16.28 -19.62 -14.56
CA LEU A 643 15.05 -19.96 -15.28
C LEU A 643 14.18 -18.73 -15.48
N ALA A 644 14.15 -17.82 -14.50
CA ALA A 644 13.49 -16.53 -14.62
C ALA A 644 14.16 -15.64 -15.69
N ASP A 645 15.49 -15.53 -15.63
CA ASP A 645 16.33 -14.77 -16.58
C ASP A 645 16.11 -15.27 -18.02
N TYR A 646 16.23 -16.59 -18.23
CA TYR A 646 15.94 -17.23 -19.51
C TYR A 646 14.52 -16.98 -20.02
N THR A 647 13.52 -17.10 -19.13
CA THR A 647 12.10 -16.93 -19.50
C THR A 647 11.86 -15.52 -20.06
N LEU A 648 12.43 -14.49 -19.43
CA LEU A 648 12.29 -13.11 -19.88
C LEU A 648 13.15 -12.80 -21.10
N ALA A 649 14.36 -13.36 -21.19
CA ALA A 649 15.21 -13.25 -22.39
C ALA A 649 14.49 -13.78 -23.63
N LYS A 650 13.83 -14.94 -23.53
CA LYS A 650 13.04 -15.54 -24.62
C LYS A 650 11.89 -14.63 -25.06
N VAL A 651 11.18 -14.03 -24.11
CA VAL A 651 10.08 -13.08 -24.40
C VAL A 651 10.60 -11.83 -25.10
N PHE A 652 11.66 -11.23 -24.57
CA PHE A 652 12.26 -10.00 -25.11
C PHE A 652 12.62 -10.11 -26.60
N VAL A 653 13.19 -11.26 -26.97
CA VAL A 653 13.66 -11.53 -28.33
C VAL A 653 12.50 -11.77 -29.32
N ASN A 654 11.40 -12.36 -28.87
CA ASN A 654 10.24 -12.62 -29.73
C ASN A 654 9.40 -11.36 -30.00
N PHE A 655 9.39 -10.39 -29.07
CA PHE A 655 8.63 -9.14 -29.23
C PHE A 655 9.40 -8.05 -29.98
N ARG A 656 10.73 -8.04 -29.94
CA ARG A 656 11.54 -7.03 -30.64
C ARG A 656 12.05 -7.57 -31.97
N LYS A 657 11.67 -6.88 -33.07
CA LYS A 657 12.19 -7.16 -34.43
C LYS A 657 13.72 -7.02 -34.54
N THR A 658 14.37 -6.36 -33.57
CA THR A 658 15.83 -6.28 -33.43
C THR A 658 16.28 -6.91 -32.10
N PRO A 659 16.99 -8.05 -32.11
CA PRO A 659 17.31 -8.84 -30.91
C PRO A 659 18.43 -8.27 -30.02
N ASN A 660 18.98 -7.09 -30.35
CA ASN A 660 20.12 -6.56 -29.61
C ASN A 660 19.65 -5.87 -28.32
N ILE A 661 19.91 -6.52 -27.19
CA ILE A 661 19.91 -5.88 -25.87
C ILE A 661 20.94 -4.74 -25.92
N SER A 662 20.57 -3.54 -25.46
CA SER A 662 21.52 -2.43 -25.41
C SER A 662 22.65 -2.74 -24.42
N LEU A 663 23.85 -2.20 -24.67
CA LEU A 663 24.99 -2.36 -23.75
C LEU A 663 24.62 -1.92 -22.32
N LYS A 664 23.85 -0.83 -22.18
CA LYS A 664 23.34 -0.35 -20.89
C LYS A 664 22.53 -1.42 -20.15
N ASN A 665 21.68 -2.16 -20.87
CA ASN A 665 20.85 -3.21 -20.29
C ASN A 665 21.69 -4.45 -19.92
N GLN A 666 22.72 -4.79 -20.71
CA GLN A 666 23.63 -5.89 -20.39
C GLN A 666 24.40 -5.62 -19.08
N ILE A 667 24.96 -4.41 -18.93
CA ILE A 667 25.62 -3.98 -17.68
C ILE A 667 24.65 -4.07 -16.49
N LEU A 668 23.41 -3.64 -16.67
CA LEU A 668 22.40 -3.71 -15.62
C LEU A 668 22.06 -5.15 -15.22
N LEU A 669 21.87 -6.04 -16.19
CA LEU A 669 21.60 -7.46 -15.94
C LEU A 669 22.77 -8.12 -15.22
N GLU A 670 24.01 -7.84 -15.61
CA GLU A 670 25.18 -8.41 -14.95
C GLU A 670 25.35 -7.90 -13.52
N LYS A 671 25.15 -6.59 -13.30
CA LYS A 671 25.10 -6.02 -11.95
C LYS A 671 23.99 -6.63 -11.10
N THR A 672 22.83 -6.91 -11.69
CA THR A 672 21.70 -7.55 -11.01
C THR A 672 22.05 -8.96 -10.55
N ARG A 673 22.70 -9.75 -11.39
CA ARG A 673 23.18 -11.10 -11.05
C ARG A 673 24.23 -11.06 -9.92
N LYS A 674 25.18 -10.12 -9.99
CA LYS A 674 26.18 -9.88 -8.93
C LYS A 674 25.53 -9.53 -7.59
N ASN A 675 24.57 -8.60 -7.60
CA ASN A 675 23.87 -8.17 -6.40
C ASN A 675 23.07 -9.33 -5.76
N TYR A 676 22.40 -10.14 -6.58
CA TYR A 676 21.68 -11.32 -6.08
C TYR A 676 22.64 -12.32 -5.42
N TYR A 677 23.79 -12.60 -6.03
CA TYR A 677 24.85 -13.42 -5.43
C TYR A 677 25.31 -12.87 -4.07
N GLN A 678 25.64 -11.57 -3.99
CA GLN A 678 26.11 -10.94 -2.76
C GLN A 678 25.07 -11.04 -1.62
N ILE A 679 23.80 -10.75 -1.92
CA ILE A 679 22.73 -10.83 -0.92
C ILE A 679 22.50 -12.28 -0.48
N MET A 680 22.57 -13.25 -1.39
CA MET A 680 22.49 -14.66 -0.99
C MET A 680 23.68 -15.06 -0.11
N ARG A 681 24.88 -14.55 -0.40
CA ARG A 681 26.10 -14.77 0.40
C ARG A 681 26.01 -14.12 1.80
N GLU A 682 25.21 -13.10 2.00
CA GLU A 682 24.98 -12.57 3.35
C GLU A 682 23.98 -13.42 4.13
N ASN A 683 23.03 -14.06 3.43
CA ASN A 683 21.92 -14.81 4.04
C ASN A 683 22.18 -16.32 4.21
N PHE A 684 23.18 -16.90 3.54
CA PHE A 684 23.34 -18.37 3.45
C PHE A 684 23.67 -19.07 4.78
N MET A 685 24.15 -18.35 5.79
CA MET A 685 24.44 -18.92 7.11
C MET A 685 23.18 -19.41 7.85
N ASN A 686 21.99 -18.97 7.41
CA ASN A 686 20.75 -19.17 8.15
C ASN A 686 19.89 -20.35 7.63
N SER A 687 20.24 -21.00 6.51
CA SER A 687 19.45 -22.14 6.00
C SER A 687 20.23 -23.10 5.08
N VAL A 688 20.04 -24.42 5.31
CA VAL A 688 20.68 -25.49 4.51
C VAL A 688 20.20 -25.48 3.06
N GLN A 689 18.92 -25.20 2.83
CA GLN A 689 18.34 -25.15 1.47
C GLN A 689 18.89 -23.96 0.68
N LEU A 690 18.99 -22.78 1.30
CA LEU A 690 19.58 -21.59 0.68
C LEU A 690 21.06 -21.81 0.37
N LYS A 691 21.78 -22.55 1.23
CA LYS A 691 23.18 -22.92 0.97
C LYS A 691 23.32 -23.78 -0.30
N LYS A 692 22.44 -24.78 -0.52
CA LYS A 692 22.46 -25.60 -1.75
C LYS A 692 22.19 -24.74 -2.99
N GLN A 693 21.20 -23.85 -2.93
CA GLN A 693 20.86 -22.95 -4.04
C GLN A 693 21.96 -21.92 -4.32
N PHE A 694 22.58 -21.37 -3.27
CA PHE A 694 23.72 -20.47 -3.37
C PHE A 694 24.89 -21.14 -4.10
N THR A 695 25.25 -22.35 -3.65
CA THR A 695 26.36 -23.12 -4.23
C THR A 695 26.09 -23.43 -5.70
N LEU A 696 24.86 -23.83 -6.04
CA LEU A 696 24.46 -24.05 -7.43
C LEU A 696 24.56 -22.77 -8.27
N TYR A 697 24.13 -21.63 -7.74
CA TYR A 697 24.22 -20.34 -8.44
C TYR A 697 25.67 -19.94 -8.71
N GLU A 698 26.54 -20.07 -7.71
CA GLU A 698 27.98 -19.81 -7.82
C GLU A 698 28.63 -20.72 -8.87
N ASP A 699 28.39 -22.03 -8.78
CA ASP A 699 28.99 -23.02 -9.68
C ASP A 699 28.56 -22.81 -11.13
N VAL A 700 27.28 -22.51 -11.36
CA VAL A 700 26.76 -22.19 -12.70
C VAL A 700 27.39 -20.90 -13.23
N ALA A 701 27.56 -19.87 -12.40
CA ALA A 701 28.21 -18.63 -12.81
C ALA A 701 29.68 -18.85 -13.18
N SER A 702 30.42 -19.66 -12.42
CA SER A 702 31.80 -20.05 -12.73
C SER A 702 31.90 -20.79 -14.07
N LEU A 703 31.06 -21.81 -14.30
CA LEU A 703 31.01 -22.54 -15.57
C LEU A 703 30.55 -21.64 -16.74
N THR A 704 29.63 -20.72 -16.49
CA THR A 704 29.23 -19.72 -17.49
C THR A 704 30.41 -18.84 -17.87
N GLY A 705 31.16 -18.34 -16.88
CA GLY A 705 32.36 -17.52 -17.11
C GLY A 705 33.47 -18.26 -17.87
N LEU A 706 33.59 -19.57 -17.66
CA LEU A 706 34.51 -20.42 -18.40
C LEU A 706 34.10 -20.60 -19.86
N LEU A 707 32.83 -20.90 -20.14
CA LEU A 707 32.37 -21.21 -21.50
C LEU A 707 32.03 -19.98 -22.35
N TYR A 708 31.56 -18.89 -21.73
CA TYR A 708 31.19 -17.64 -22.40
C TYR A 708 32.24 -17.11 -23.41
N PRO A 709 33.54 -16.98 -23.06
CA PRO A 709 34.55 -16.49 -23.99
C PRO A 709 34.77 -17.43 -25.19
N PHE A 710 34.71 -18.76 -24.99
CA PHE A 710 34.79 -19.72 -26.09
C PHE A 710 33.61 -19.58 -27.04
N ILE A 711 32.39 -19.45 -26.53
CA ILE A 711 31.19 -19.24 -27.35
C ILE A 711 31.27 -17.90 -28.09
N GLN A 712 31.74 -16.84 -27.44
CA GLN A 712 31.93 -15.52 -28.04
C GLN A 712 32.98 -15.55 -29.17
N SER A 713 34.09 -16.26 -28.96
CA SER A 713 35.13 -16.47 -29.97
C SER A 713 34.60 -17.29 -31.16
N PHE A 714 33.91 -18.41 -30.87
CA PHE A 714 33.27 -19.26 -31.87
C PHE A 714 32.26 -18.47 -32.71
N LYS A 715 31.41 -17.66 -32.06
CA LYS A 715 30.43 -16.80 -32.73
C LYS A 715 31.12 -15.85 -33.70
N LYS A 716 32.17 -15.14 -33.29
CA LYS A 716 32.94 -14.27 -34.20
C LYS A 716 33.48 -15.04 -35.40
N GLY A 717 34.02 -16.24 -35.16
CA GLY A 717 34.50 -17.13 -36.22
C GLY A 717 33.39 -17.58 -37.17
N ALA A 718 32.24 -18.03 -36.66
CA ALA A 718 31.11 -18.49 -37.45
C ALA A 718 30.55 -17.39 -38.34
N PHE A 719 30.33 -16.19 -37.80
CA PHE A 719 29.84 -15.04 -38.58
C PHE A 719 30.85 -14.51 -39.62
N SER A 720 32.14 -14.87 -39.49
CA SER A 720 33.16 -14.53 -40.50
C SER A 720 33.23 -15.53 -41.65
N LYS A 721 32.78 -16.78 -41.46
CA LYS A 721 32.90 -17.88 -42.42
C LYS A 721 31.59 -18.24 -43.11
N GLU A 722 30.48 -18.10 -42.41
CA GLU A 722 29.16 -18.55 -42.85
C GLU A 722 28.19 -17.39 -43.06
N LYS A 723 27.07 -17.68 -43.72
CA LYS A 723 25.94 -16.76 -43.78
C LYS A 723 25.38 -16.53 -42.37
N PRO A 724 24.78 -15.36 -42.08
CA PRO A 724 24.28 -15.03 -40.73
C PRO A 724 23.33 -16.06 -40.12
N GLU A 725 22.50 -16.73 -40.93
CA GLU A 725 21.57 -17.77 -40.48
C GLU A 725 22.27 -19.06 -40.08
N ASP A 726 23.22 -19.52 -40.91
CA ASP A 726 24.04 -20.70 -40.66
C ASP A 726 24.99 -20.48 -39.47
N ALA A 727 25.59 -19.28 -39.37
CA ALA A 727 26.41 -18.89 -38.23
C ALA A 727 25.63 -18.93 -36.91
N LYS A 728 24.37 -18.44 -36.88
CA LYS A 728 23.49 -18.57 -35.71
C LYS A 728 23.24 -20.05 -35.38
N ARG A 729 22.89 -20.86 -36.37
CA ARG A 729 22.62 -22.30 -36.18
C ARG A 729 23.82 -23.04 -35.57
N GLU A 730 25.03 -22.76 -36.04
CA GLU A 730 26.24 -23.39 -35.52
C GLU A 730 26.58 -22.95 -34.09
N VAL A 731 26.34 -21.69 -33.75
CA VAL A 731 26.45 -21.21 -32.36
C VAL A 731 25.43 -21.91 -31.46
N GLY A 732 24.18 -22.06 -31.92
CA GLY A 732 23.14 -22.81 -31.19
C GLY A 732 23.55 -24.26 -30.91
N LYS A 733 24.07 -24.97 -31.92
CA LYS A 733 24.58 -26.35 -31.78
C LYS A 733 25.76 -26.47 -30.80
N LEU A 734 26.58 -25.43 -30.65
CA LEU A 734 27.64 -25.42 -29.65
C LEU A 734 27.05 -25.25 -28.25
N ILE A 735 26.06 -24.37 -28.08
CA ILE A 735 25.38 -24.16 -26.79
C ILE A 735 24.65 -25.43 -26.33
N GLU A 736 24.01 -26.18 -27.23
CA GLU A 736 23.33 -27.45 -26.89
C GLU A 736 24.29 -28.53 -26.32
N LYS A 737 25.61 -28.36 -26.48
CA LYS A 737 26.65 -29.29 -26.00
C LYS A 737 27.23 -28.92 -24.63
N VAL A 738 26.79 -27.82 -24.01
CA VAL A 738 27.35 -27.34 -22.73
C VAL A 738 27.15 -28.31 -21.56
N ASN A 739 26.32 -29.35 -21.74
CA ASN A 739 26.12 -30.41 -20.77
C ASN A 739 27.30 -31.42 -20.69
N ASP A 740 28.20 -31.41 -21.67
CA ASP A 740 29.37 -32.29 -21.73
C ASP A 740 30.60 -31.51 -22.21
N GLY A 741 31.57 -31.33 -21.30
CA GLY A 741 32.78 -30.56 -21.56
C GLY A 741 33.63 -31.11 -22.70
N ILE A 742 33.67 -32.44 -22.89
CA ILE A 742 34.45 -33.10 -23.94
C ILE A 742 33.77 -32.89 -25.30
N ILE A 743 32.45 -33.07 -25.36
CA ILE A 743 31.69 -32.86 -26.61
C ILE A 743 31.71 -31.37 -26.99
N PHE A 744 31.56 -30.46 -26.02
CA PHE A 744 31.69 -29.02 -26.22
C PHE A 744 33.07 -28.65 -26.78
N HIS A 745 34.14 -29.10 -26.11
CA HIS A 745 35.53 -28.88 -26.50
C HIS A 745 35.77 -29.35 -27.94
N ASN A 746 35.43 -30.60 -28.24
CA ASN A 746 35.64 -31.20 -29.56
C ASN A 746 34.89 -30.44 -30.66
N TYR A 747 33.67 -29.98 -30.37
CA TYR A 747 32.88 -29.20 -31.32
C TYR A 747 33.50 -27.82 -31.58
N PHE A 748 33.94 -27.14 -30.53
CA PHE A 748 34.64 -25.86 -30.62
C PHE A 748 35.91 -26.01 -31.47
N CYS A 749 36.78 -26.97 -31.13
CA CYS A 749 38.05 -27.18 -31.83
C CYS A 749 37.85 -27.54 -33.30
N LYS A 750 36.82 -28.34 -33.64
CA LYS A 750 36.50 -28.71 -35.03
C LYS A 750 36.18 -27.50 -35.91
N TYR A 751 35.61 -26.44 -35.35
CA TYR A 751 35.09 -25.30 -36.09
C TYR A 751 36.03 -24.08 -36.06
N SER A 752 36.83 -23.97 -35.01
CA SER A 752 37.71 -22.84 -34.70
C SER A 752 39.03 -22.80 -35.48
N TYR A 753 39.21 -23.58 -36.56
CA TYR A 753 40.40 -23.48 -37.41
C TYR A 753 40.42 -22.16 -38.20
N ILE A 754 41.47 -21.35 -38.06
CA ILE A 754 41.65 -20.14 -38.89
C ILE A 754 42.44 -20.55 -40.14
N LYS A 755 41.97 -20.15 -41.33
CA LYS A 755 42.75 -20.20 -42.57
C LYS A 755 43.42 -18.84 -42.73
N ILE A 756 44.74 -18.78 -42.61
CA ILE A 756 45.50 -17.54 -42.79
C ILE A 756 45.57 -17.26 -44.30
N VAL A 757 45.24 -16.04 -44.73
CA VAL A 757 45.36 -15.66 -46.15
C VAL A 757 46.85 -15.61 -46.49
N GLY A 758 47.33 -16.58 -47.27
CA GLY A 758 48.72 -16.68 -47.72
C GLY A 758 49.48 -17.94 -47.28
N GLU A 759 48.91 -18.75 -46.38
CA GLU A 759 49.50 -20.03 -45.93
C GLU A 759 48.44 -21.14 -45.92
N ASP A 760 48.80 -22.34 -46.38
CA ASP A 760 47.95 -23.55 -46.29
C ASP A 760 47.87 -24.13 -44.85
N GLU A 761 48.48 -23.47 -43.86
CA GLU A 761 48.47 -23.89 -42.46
C GLU A 761 47.13 -23.56 -41.77
N LYS A 762 46.43 -24.62 -41.36
CA LYS A 762 45.30 -24.53 -40.42
C LYS A 762 45.85 -24.44 -39.00
N ARG A 763 45.74 -23.29 -38.35
CA ARG A 763 46.04 -23.18 -36.90
C ARG A 763 44.77 -23.28 -36.06
N SER A 764 44.78 -24.15 -35.06
CA SER A 764 43.71 -24.27 -34.06
C SER A 764 43.81 -23.11 -33.06
N ILE A 765 42.66 -22.62 -32.58
CA ILE A 765 42.64 -21.70 -31.44
C ILE A 765 43.15 -22.45 -30.21
N THR A 766 44.34 -22.08 -29.72
CA THR A 766 45.00 -22.72 -28.57
C THR A 766 44.60 -22.10 -27.23
N SER A 767 44.08 -20.87 -27.24
CA SER A 767 43.57 -20.18 -26.06
C SER A 767 42.57 -19.09 -26.46
N VAL A 768 41.74 -18.67 -25.50
CA VAL A 768 40.80 -17.56 -25.65
C VAL A 768 41.04 -16.53 -24.55
N SER A 769 41.11 -15.25 -24.93
CA SER A 769 41.20 -14.14 -23.98
C SER A 769 39.80 -13.71 -23.55
N PHE A 770 39.55 -13.74 -22.24
CA PHE A 770 38.34 -13.22 -21.62
C PHE A 770 38.65 -11.92 -20.91
N LYS A 771 38.20 -10.78 -21.45
CA LYS A 771 38.45 -9.45 -20.88
C LYS A 771 37.39 -9.09 -19.86
N LYS A 772 37.81 -8.48 -18.74
CA LYS A 772 36.93 -7.97 -17.69
C LYS A 772 36.26 -6.68 -18.14
N TYR A 773 34.95 -6.72 -18.28
CA TYR A 773 34.12 -5.58 -18.64
C TYR A 773 32.89 -5.47 -17.73
N PRO A 774 32.28 -4.28 -17.60
CA PRO A 774 31.11 -4.10 -16.72
C PRO A 774 29.89 -4.98 -17.06
N ASP A 775 29.79 -5.50 -18.28
CA ASP A 775 28.72 -6.38 -18.76
C ASP A 775 29.00 -7.88 -18.55
N ASN A 776 30.19 -8.23 -18.06
CA ASN A 776 30.59 -9.62 -17.80
C ASN A 776 31.38 -9.80 -16.48
N GLU A 777 31.51 -8.74 -15.67
CA GLU A 777 32.38 -8.70 -14.49
C GLU A 777 32.06 -9.82 -13.49
N PHE A 778 30.78 -10.12 -13.27
CA PHE A 778 30.39 -11.14 -12.30
C PHE A 778 30.89 -12.52 -12.72
N ILE A 779 30.56 -12.98 -13.93
CA ILE A 779 31.04 -14.28 -14.40
C ILE A 779 32.57 -14.33 -14.58
N TYR A 780 33.22 -13.19 -14.85
CA TYR A 780 34.68 -13.07 -14.85
C TYR A 780 35.28 -13.34 -13.46
N GLU A 781 34.74 -12.70 -12.42
CA GLU A 781 35.17 -12.93 -11.04
C GLU A 781 34.94 -14.39 -10.61
N GLN A 782 33.81 -14.99 -11.00
CA GLN A 782 33.48 -16.37 -10.64
C GLN A 782 34.36 -17.42 -11.34
N VAL A 783 34.76 -17.20 -12.61
CA VAL A 783 35.70 -18.13 -13.28
C VAL A 783 37.12 -17.94 -12.77
N LYS A 784 37.53 -16.71 -12.44
CA LYS A 784 38.82 -16.45 -11.79
C LYS A 784 38.94 -17.22 -10.47
N ASP A 785 37.94 -17.11 -9.61
CA ASP A 785 37.90 -17.88 -8.36
C ASP A 785 37.88 -19.40 -8.61
N LEU A 786 37.14 -19.90 -9.61
CA LEU A 786 37.19 -21.31 -9.99
C LEU A 786 38.60 -21.79 -10.34
N LEU A 787 39.35 -20.99 -11.10
CA LEU A 787 40.71 -21.33 -11.53
C LEU A 787 41.70 -21.23 -10.37
N GLU A 788 41.74 -20.12 -9.66
CA GLU A 788 42.81 -19.80 -8.69
C GLU A 788 42.60 -20.43 -7.31
N ASN A 789 41.37 -20.74 -6.93
CA ASN A 789 41.07 -21.26 -5.60
C ASN A 789 41.68 -22.65 -5.38
N THR A 790 42.40 -22.80 -4.27
CA THR A 790 43.12 -24.03 -3.89
C THR A 790 42.21 -25.21 -3.62
N ASP A 791 40.96 -24.94 -3.20
CA ASP A 791 39.95 -25.97 -2.94
C ASP A 791 39.17 -26.34 -4.23
N LYS A 792 39.51 -25.71 -5.36
CA LYS A 792 38.90 -25.93 -6.68
C LYS A 792 39.91 -26.49 -7.67
N LEU A 793 40.39 -25.68 -8.63
CA LEU A 793 41.29 -26.15 -9.70
C LEU A 793 42.76 -25.82 -9.47
N ASN A 794 43.09 -24.84 -8.62
CA ASN A 794 44.45 -24.41 -8.30
C ASN A 794 45.35 -24.14 -9.53
N ILE A 795 44.81 -23.43 -10.52
CA ILE A 795 45.47 -23.01 -11.76
C ILE A 795 45.80 -21.52 -11.66
N SER A 796 47.04 -21.20 -11.30
CA SER A 796 47.54 -19.82 -11.19
C SER A 796 48.03 -19.24 -12.52
N GLY A 797 48.16 -17.91 -12.60
CA GLY A 797 48.84 -17.23 -13.70
C GLY A 797 48.01 -17.07 -14.99
N ARG A 798 46.69 -17.23 -14.90
CA ARG A 798 45.77 -17.02 -16.02
C ARG A 798 45.38 -15.55 -16.22
N GLU A 799 45.41 -14.74 -15.15
CA GLU A 799 45.12 -13.30 -15.21
C GLU A 799 46.33 -12.50 -15.67
N GLN A 800 46.11 -11.61 -16.64
CA GLN A 800 47.10 -10.70 -17.21
C GLN A 800 46.49 -9.30 -17.37
N LYS A 801 47.35 -8.29 -17.50
CA LYS A 801 46.96 -6.92 -17.84
C LYS A 801 47.46 -6.56 -19.23
N THR A 802 46.70 -5.76 -19.95
CA THR A 802 47.15 -5.18 -21.23
C THR A 802 48.41 -4.32 -21.03
N GLU A 803 49.17 -4.09 -22.10
CA GLU A 803 50.44 -3.34 -22.07
C GLU A 803 50.30 -1.92 -21.51
N ASP A 804 49.12 -1.32 -21.67
CA ASP A 804 48.74 -0.01 -21.13
C ASP A 804 48.21 -0.06 -19.67
N LEU A 805 48.25 -1.23 -19.04
CA LEU A 805 47.73 -1.54 -17.69
C LEU A 805 46.25 -1.21 -17.48
N SER A 806 45.49 -0.95 -18.55
CA SER A 806 44.13 -0.42 -18.46
C SER A 806 43.06 -1.51 -18.27
N THR A 807 43.32 -2.73 -18.76
CA THR A 807 42.31 -3.80 -18.83
C THR A 807 42.85 -5.14 -18.35
N GLU A 808 42.16 -5.76 -17.40
CA GLU A 808 42.41 -7.12 -16.90
C GLU A 808 41.78 -8.17 -17.83
N TYR A 809 42.47 -9.27 -18.11
CA TYR A 809 41.95 -10.38 -18.89
C TYR A 809 42.45 -11.75 -18.40
N LEU A 810 41.65 -12.79 -18.57
CA LEU A 810 42.02 -14.18 -18.33
C LEU A 810 42.37 -14.86 -19.65
N THR A 811 43.46 -15.61 -19.69
CA THR A 811 43.79 -16.51 -20.79
C THR A 811 43.27 -17.91 -20.44
N LEU A 812 42.26 -18.39 -21.17
CA LEU A 812 41.62 -19.68 -20.93
C LEU A 812 41.99 -20.67 -22.03
N TYR A 813 42.28 -21.90 -21.63
CA TYR A 813 42.69 -22.98 -22.53
C TYR A 813 41.58 -24.01 -22.67
N PRO A 814 41.47 -24.67 -23.83
CA PRO A 814 40.49 -25.75 -24.01
C PRO A 814 40.57 -26.85 -22.94
N ASP A 815 41.77 -27.15 -22.41
CA ASP A 815 41.98 -28.12 -21.32
C ASP A 815 41.40 -27.66 -19.97
N ASP A 816 41.25 -26.35 -19.76
CA ASP A 816 40.64 -25.82 -18.53
C ASP A 816 39.15 -26.22 -18.46
N ILE A 817 38.49 -26.43 -19.60
CA ILE A 817 37.11 -26.93 -19.70
C ILE A 817 37.02 -28.35 -19.14
N GLU A 818 37.89 -29.26 -19.59
CA GLU A 818 37.87 -30.65 -19.14
C GLU A 818 38.15 -30.75 -17.64
N ARG A 819 39.14 -29.99 -17.14
CA ARG A 819 39.46 -29.94 -15.70
C ARG A 819 38.28 -29.46 -14.87
N ALA A 820 37.62 -28.37 -15.30
CA ALA A 820 36.45 -27.84 -14.62
C ALA A 820 35.28 -28.84 -14.61
N PHE A 821 34.98 -29.46 -15.75
CA PHE A 821 33.88 -30.43 -15.84
C PHE A 821 34.16 -31.68 -15.01
N ASN A 822 35.40 -32.16 -14.96
CA ASN A 822 35.78 -33.27 -14.08
C ASN A 822 35.61 -32.92 -12.60
N PHE A 823 36.03 -31.72 -12.17
CA PHE A 823 35.82 -31.22 -10.82
C PHE A 823 34.33 -31.16 -10.45
N PHE A 824 33.50 -30.56 -11.31
CA PHE A 824 32.06 -30.46 -11.04
C PHE A 824 31.35 -31.80 -11.13
N ARG A 825 31.80 -32.74 -11.96
CA ARG A 825 31.23 -34.10 -12.00
C ARG A 825 31.51 -34.87 -10.71
N GLN A 826 32.64 -34.62 -10.05
CA GLN A 826 32.91 -35.17 -8.71
C GLN A 826 32.01 -34.51 -7.65
N LYS A 827 31.85 -33.18 -7.69
CA LYS A 827 31.00 -32.42 -6.76
C LYS A 827 29.49 -32.73 -6.92
N TYR A 828 29.03 -32.95 -8.14
CA TYR A 828 27.66 -33.28 -8.53
C TYR A 828 27.60 -34.72 -9.05
N SER A 829 27.92 -35.68 -8.19
CA SER A 829 28.12 -37.09 -8.55
C SER A 829 26.84 -37.83 -8.97
N SER A 830 25.67 -37.38 -8.52
CA SER A 830 24.39 -37.96 -8.93
C SER A 830 23.97 -37.44 -10.32
N ASP A 831 23.42 -38.32 -11.15
CA ASP A 831 22.95 -37.90 -12.50
C ASP A 831 21.85 -36.83 -12.42
N LYS A 832 21.05 -36.83 -11.36
CA LYS A 832 20.01 -35.82 -11.13
C LYS A 832 20.63 -34.45 -10.83
N ASP A 833 21.60 -34.39 -9.92
CA ASP A 833 22.26 -33.14 -9.54
C ASP A 833 23.13 -32.61 -10.70
N TRP A 834 23.80 -33.50 -11.46
CA TRP A 834 24.53 -33.13 -12.68
C TRP A 834 23.61 -32.55 -13.76
N LYS A 835 22.48 -33.22 -14.05
CA LYS A 835 21.46 -32.69 -14.98
C LYS A 835 20.92 -31.34 -14.52
N THR A 836 20.76 -31.15 -13.21
CA THR A 836 20.33 -29.87 -12.65
C THR A 836 21.37 -28.77 -12.91
N LEU A 837 22.65 -29.02 -12.60
CA LEU A 837 23.74 -28.07 -12.85
C LEU A 837 23.82 -27.68 -14.34
N THR A 838 23.89 -28.69 -15.21
CA THR A 838 24.05 -28.49 -16.66
C THR A 838 22.84 -27.84 -17.31
N TYR A 839 21.63 -28.16 -16.85
CA TYR A 839 20.42 -27.45 -17.29
C TYR A 839 20.46 -25.96 -16.91
N HIS A 840 20.86 -25.63 -15.68
CA HIS A 840 21.00 -24.22 -15.26
C HIS A 840 22.13 -23.49 -16.01
N LEU A 841 23.23 -24.19 -16.33
CA LEU A 841 24.31 -23.67 -17.18
C LEU A 841 23.80 -23.32 -18.57
N GLU A 842 23.06 -24.21 -19.20
CA GLU A 842 22.45 -23.98 -20.51
C GLU A 842 21.54 -22.74 -20.50
N LEU A 843 20.66 -22.63 -19.49
CA LEU A 843 19.79 -21.46 -19.32
C LEU A 843 20.59 -20.15 -19.14
N SER A 844 21.65 -20.18 -18.31
CA SER A 844 22.54 -19.03 -18.05
C SER A 844 23.26 -18.55 -19.32
N ILE A 845 23.69 -19.48 -20.17
CA ILE A 845 24.33 -19.18 -21.45
C ILE A 845 23.30 -18.59 -22.42
N TYR A 846 22.13 -19.21 -22.58
CA TYR A 846 21.09 -18.68 -23.46
C TYR A 846 20.61 -17.27 -23.07
N ALA A 847 20.54 -16.96 -21.77
CA ALA A 847 20.19 -15.62 -21.31
C ALA A 847 21.22 -14.54 -21.71
N ARG A 848 22.49 -14.94 -21.94
CA ARG A 848 23.60 -14.08 -22.40
C ARG A 848 23.80 -14.07 -23.92
N PHE A 849 23.28 -15.07 -24.62
CA PHE A 849 23.20 -15.14 -26.09
C PHE A 849 21.74 -15.15 -26.56
N PRO A 850 20.94 -14.13 -26.22
CA PRO A 850 19.49 -14.12 -26.44
C PRO A 850 19.11 -14.22 -27.93
N GLU A 851 19.97 -13.80 -28.85
CA GLU A 851 19.74 -13.95 -30.29
C GLU A 851 19.59 -15.40 -30.74
N GLN A 852 20.06 -16.37 -29.95
CA GLN A 852 19.91 -17.81 -30.20
C GLN A 852 18.53 -18.34 -29.81
N LEU A 853 17.70 -17.53 -29.14
CA LEU A 853 16.34 -17.88 -28.72
C LEU A 853 15.26 -17.53 -29.75
N GLN A 854 15.63 -16.91 -30.88
CA GLN A 854 14.72 -16.62 -31.97
C GLN A 854 14.21 -17.93 -32.59
N LYS A 855 12.89 -18.15 -32.62
CA LYS A 855 12.31 -19.21 -33.45
C LYS A 855 12.54 -18.87 -34.92
N SER A 856 13.07 -19.80 -35.69
CA SER A 856 12.97 -19.76 -37.15
C SER A 856 11.49 -19.76 -37.51
N SER A 857 11.06 -18.83 -38.37
CA SER A 857 9.66 -18.60 -38.78
C SER A 857 9.04 -19.73 -39.63
N LYS A 858 9.53 -20.97 -39.51
CA LYS A 858 8.98 -22.15 -40.19
C LYS A 858 8.93 -23.32 -39.23
N GLY A 859 7.71 -23.73 -38.89
CA GLY A 859 7.40 -25.00 -38.24
C GLY A 859 7.28 -24.91 -36.72
N ASP A 860 6.05 -24.70 -36.26
CA ASP A 860 5.44 -25.39 -35.10
C ASP A 860 4.11 -24.68 -34.84
N ASN A 861 3.08 -25.13 -35.58
CA ASN A 861 1.68 -24.90 -35.27
C ASN A 861 1.27 -25.84 -34.14
#